data_AF-A0A7L0V6W9-F1
#
_entry.id   AF-A0A7L0V6W9-F1
#
_cell.length_a   1.000
_cell.length_b   1.000
_cell.length_c   1.000
_cell.angle_alpha   90.00
_cell.angle_beta   90.00
_cell.angle_gamma   90.00
#
_symmetry.space_group_name_H-M   'P 1'
#
loop_
_entity.id
_entity.type
_entity.pdbx_description
1 polymer ?
#
loop_
_entity_poly.entity_id
_entity_poly.type
_entity_poly.pdbx_seq_one_letter_code
_entity_poly.pdbx_strand_id
1 'polypeptide(L)'
;ACRLQNVGEQGHMALLGHSLAAYISVLDRERLRKLTTRILSDTTLWLCRLFRYENGSAYYHEDDREGLLKICRLVIHTRYEDYTLEGFNVLYTKQPVIYISSAARTGLGQALCNQLGLPLSCMCRVPCNTMFGSQHQMDVALLDRLIKDDIEFGKLPLLLVANAGTPGAGHTDKLGRLKELCEQYKMWLHVEGVNLATLALGYVSSSVLAATKCDSMTLTLGSWLGLPAVPAVTLYRHEDPSLSLAAGLTSSQPVEKLRALPLWLSLQYLGHDGIVERIKHASQLSQRLLENLKNLDFIKTSVEDELSSPVVVFKFFQEYSNRDQTSHAAQASTIQHPIISNEGHIYDTFNQWLGEQLAQLVPASGVDVVELEDEGTCVRFSPLMTSAVLGTEIQDIDQLVDCLKMKIPVLTSTLQLREEFEQEVRRTISLLYIEDLDWPGLGVVRYNYHSDEKNDDKQEKELEKINTELLKKLNELESDLTFSLGPEFGGQKNCVYIGMVTEDLDVSELVETIVATGREIEENSRLLENMTEVVRKGIQEAQLQLQKANEERLLEEGLLRQIPVVGSVLNWFSPFQASPKGRTFNLTAGSLESTESMYLSKAQGTGSTPPPTPTSSLTKQRLPGQKAFKRSLRSSDGFSETSSVSHCDDLDKLDQRPPNLSPGQEQGPLEMERAEEQKEVMQAKTDTETIHSDKLPPDCTKAEDQASQR
;
A
#
# COMPACT_ATOMS: atom_id res chain seq x y z
N ALA A 1 7.18 -6.13 2.55
CA ALA A 1 7.78 -7.42 2.15
C ALA A 1 7.93 -7.44 0.62
N CYS A 2 9.15 -7.44 0.08
CA CYS A 2 9.36 -7.64 -1.36
C CYS A 2 8.98 -9.08 -1.71
N ARG A 3 7.76 -9.28 -2.21
CA ARG A 3 7.37 -10.55 -2.82
C ARG A 3 8.22 -10.73 -4.07
N LEU A 4 9.06 -11.76 -4.09
CA LEU A 4 9.58 -12.30 -5.36
C LEU A 4 8.36 -12.64 -6.20
N GLN A 5 8.07 -11.81 -7.20
CA GLN A 5 6.98 -12.07 -8.13
C GLN A 5 7.32 -13.39 -8.83
N ASN A 6 6.39 -14.34 -8.80
CA ASN A 6 6.56 -15.60 -9.53
C ASN A 6 6.78 -15.23 -11.00
N VAL A 7 7.97 -15.54 -11.50
CA VAL A 7 8.28 -15.42 -12.91
C VAL A 7 7.45 -16.50 -13.58
N GLY A 8 6.27 -16.13 -14.09
CA GLY A 8 5.44 -17.07 -14.86
C GLY A 8 6.22 -17.63 -16.05
N GLU A 9 5.71 -18.68 -16.69
CA GLU A 9 6.39 -19.35 -17.82
C GLU A 9 6.88 -18.37 -18.90
N GLN A 10 6.18 -17.26 -19.07
CA GLN A 10 6.51 -16.16 -19.98
C GLN A 10 7.83 -15.45 -19.62
N GLY A 11 8.08 -15.24 -18.33
CA GLY A 11 9.32 -14.63 -17.89
C GLY A 11 10.52 -15.59 -18.00
N HIS A 12 10.29 -16.90 -18.09
CA HIS A 12 11.35 -17.83 -18.48
C HIS A 12 11.84 -17.58 -19.91
N MET A 13 10.96 -17.16 -20.83
CA MET A 13 11.37 -16.82 -22.19
C MET A 13 12.25 -15.57 -22.24
N ALA A 14 11.93 -14.54 -21.45
CA ALA A 14 12.80 -13.37 -21.31
C ALA A 14 14.18 -13.76 -20.74
N LEU A 15 14.22 -14.60 -19.70
CA LEU A 15 15.45 -15.13 -19.11
C LEU A 15 16.29 -15.96 -20.11
N LEU A 16 15.65 -16.84 -20.87
CA LEU A 16 16.30 -17.60 -21.93
C LEU A 16 16.87 -16.67 -23.00
N GLY A 17 16.12 -15.64 -23.38
CA GLY A 17 16.58 -14.64 -24.34
C GLY A 17 17.82 -13.88 -23.86
N HIS A 18 17.91 -13.52 -22.57
CA HIS A 18 19.10 -12.93 -21.98
C HIS A 18 20.29 -13.89 -21.97
N SER A 19 20.05 -15.14 -21.60
CA SER A 19 21.07 -16.20 -21.58
C SER A 19 21.62 -16.46 -22.98
N LEU A 20 20.73 -16.50 -23.98
CA LEU A 20 21.09 -16.64 -25.39
C LEU A 20 21.81 -15.40 -25.91
N ALA A 21 21.43 -14.18 -25.51
CA ALA A 21 22.12 -12.96 -25.88
C ALA A 21 23.58 -13.00 -25.42
N ALA A 22 23.82 -13.41 -24.17
CA ALA A 22 25.15 -13.58 -23.62
C ALA A 22 25.97 -14.62 -24.43
N TYR A 23 25.38 -15.77 -24.76
CA TYR A 23 26.05 -16.80 -25.56
C TYR A 23 26.35 -16.34 -27.00
N ILE A 24 25.37 -15.73 -27.67
CA ILE A 24 25.47 -15.23 -29.05
C ILE A 24 26.52 -14.11 -29.16
N SER A 25 26.75 -13.34 -28.09
CA SER A 25 27.76 -12.28 -28.08
C SER A 25 29.19 -12.77 -28.33
N VAL A 26 29.46 -14.07 -28.14
CA VAL A 26 30.75 -14.72 -28.35
C VAL A 26 30.98 -15.13 -29.81
N LEU A 27 29.94 -15.08 -30.66
CA LEU A 27 30.06 -15.43 -32.09
C LEU A 27 30.99 -14.49 -32.84
N ASP A 28 31.50 -14.96 -33.98
CA ASP A 28 32.28 -14.11 -34.88
C ASP A 28 31.48 -12.89 -35.35
N ARG A 29 32.19 -11.79 -35.58
CA ARG A 29 31.58 -10.47 -35.83
C ARG A 29 30.66 -10.46 -37.06
N GLU A 30 30.94 -11.27 -38.09
CA GLU A 30 30.14 -11.31 -39.30
C GLU A 30 28.82 -12.07 -39.09
N ARG A 31 28.88 -13.25 -38.46
CA ARG A 31 27.67 -14.01 -38.11
C ARG A 31 26.82 -13.26 -37.08
N LEU A 32 27.45 -12.67 -36.07
CA LEU A 32 26.77 -11.85 -35.07
C LEU A 32 26.03 -10.67 -35.74
N ARG A 33 26.69 -9.97 -36.67
CA ARG A 33 26.05 -8.87 -37.42
C ARG A 33 24.85 -9.34 -38.24
N LYS A 34 24.97 -10.47 -38.95
CA LYS A 34 23.86 -11.04 -39.75
C LYS A 34 22.67 -11.41 -38.87
N LEU A 35 22.94 -12.10 -37.76
CA LEU A 35 21.90 -12.56 -36.82
C LEU A 35 21.20 -11.39 -36.13
N THR A 36 21.96 -10.45 -35.57
CA THR A 36 21.42 -9.27 -34.88
C THR A 36 20.61 -8.39 -35.82
N THR A 37 21.06 -8.18 -37.06
CA THR A 37 20.32 -7.41 -38.06
C THR A 37 18.97 -8.07 -38.39
N ARG A 38 18.95 -9.40 -38.50
CA ARG A 38 17.71 -10.14 -38.76
C ARG A 38 16.73 -10.05 -37.58
N ILE A 39 17.21 -10.30 -36.36
CA ILE A 39 16.39 -10.20 -35.14
C ILE A 39 15.82 -8.79 -35.00
N LEU A 40 16.69 -7.76 -35.13
CA LEU A 40 16.28 -6.37 -34.99
C LEU A 40 15.24 -5.96 -36.05
N SER A 41 15.48 -6.33 -37.31
CA SER A 41 14.56 -6.03 -38.41
C SER A 41 13.22 -6.73 -38.23
N ASP A 42 13.22 -8.00 -37.83
CA ASP A 42 12.00 -8.78 -37.61
C ASP A 42 11.20 -8.23 -36.43
N THR A 43 11.88 -7.97 -35.30
CA THR A 43 11.26 -7.36 -34.11
C THR A 43 10.65 -6.00 -34.43
N THR A 44 11.39 -5.14 -35.14
CA THR A 44 10.92 -3.80 -35.53
C THR A 44 9.67 -3.89 -36.39
N LEU A 45 9.70 -4.75 -37.42
CA LEU A 45 8.57 -4.94 -38.32
C LEU A 45 7.34 -5.50 -37.60
N TRP A 46 7.55 -6.40 -36.65
CA TRP A 46 6.47 -6.97 -35.85
C TRP A 46 5.81 -5.91 -34.95
N LEU A 47 6.61 -5.08 -34.27
CA LEU A 47 6.12 -3.97 -33.45
C LEU A 47 5.40 -2.91 -34.30
N CYS A 48 5.97 -2.51 -35.43
CA CYS A 48 5.34 -1.57 -36.36
C CYS A 48 3.98 -2.08 -36.84
N ARG A 49 3.84 -3.37 -37.15
CA ARG A 49 2.55 -3.97 -37.54
C ARG A 49 1.57 -4.03 -36.38
N LEU A 50 2.01 -4.51 -35.21
CA LEU A 50 1.16 -4.66 -34.03
C LEU A 50 0.58 -3.33 -33.56
N PHE A 51 1.38 -2.26 -33.55
CA PHE A 51 0.97 -0.94 -33.09
C PHE A 51 0.58 0.02 -34.21
N ARG A 52 0.36 -0.50 -35.44
CA ARG A 52 -0.09 0.27 -36.61
C ARG A 52 0.82 1.48 -36.93
N TYR A 53 2.11 1.33 -36.69
CA TYR A 53 3.11 2.37 -36.90
C TYR A 53 3.85 2.15 -38.23
N GLU A 54 3.42 2.87 -39.27
CA GLU A 54 3.97 2.71 -40.61
C GLU A 54 5.38 3.30 -40.75
N ASN A 55 6.26 2.58 -41.45
CA ASN A 55 7.62 2.97 -41.81
C ASN A 55 8.50 3.45 -40.64
N GLY A 56 8.32 2.86 -39.46
CA GLY A 56 9.09 3.17 -38.27
C GLY A 56 10.40 2.39 -38.13
N SER A 57 11.39 3.03 -37.52
CA SER A 57 12.56 2.39 -36.92
C SER A 57 12.37 2.21 -35.42
N ALA A 58 13.05 1.23 -34.81
CA ALA A 58 12.97 0.96 -33.38
C ALA A 58 14.32 1.17 -32.68
N TYR A 59 14.27 1.80 -31.51
CA TYR A 59 15.38 1.89 -30.58
C TYR A 59 15.01 1.18 -29.26
N TYR A 60 15.91 0.32 -28.77
CA TYR A 60 15.68 -0.54 -27.61
C TYR A 60 16.54 -0.04 -26.44
N HIS A 61 15.89 0.25 -25.32
CA HIS A 61 16.51 0.87 -24.15
C HIS A 61 16.01 0.25 -22.84
N GLU A 62 16.86 0.28 -21.81
CA GLU A 62 16.53 -0.28 -20.49
C GLU A 62 15.82 0.76 -19.60
N ASP A 63 16.19 2.04 -19.73
CA ASP A 63 15.54 3.15 -19.03
C ASP A 63 14.54 3.82 -19.97
N ASP A 64 13.26 3.80 -19.62
CA ASP A 64 12.14 4.39 -20.37
C ASP A 64 12.34 5.87 -20.78
N ARG A 65 13.28 6.59 -20.16
CA ARG A 65 13.62 7.99 -20.49
C ARG A 65 14.67 8.10 -21.58
N GLU A 66 15.50 7.06 -21.79
CA GLU A 66 16.60 7.10 -22.75
C GLU A 66 16.07 7.23 -24.18
N GLY A 67 15.00 6.54 -24.52
CA GLY A 67 14.36 6.65 -25.84
C GLY A 67 14.04 8.09 -26.23
N LEU A 68 13.26 8.79 -25.40
CA LEU A 68 12.92 10.20 -25.61
C LEU A 68 14.16 11.10 -25.62
N LEU A 69 15.15 10.84 -24.77
CA LEU A 69 16.41 11.58 -24.78
C LEU A 69 17.12 11.51 -26.14
N LYS A 70 17.22 10.31 -26.74
CA LYS A 70 17.84 10.15 -28.08
C LYS A 70 16.99 10.80 -29.17
N ILE A 71 15.66 10.76 -29.05
CA ILE A 71 14.77 11.49 -29.96
C ILE A 71 15.03 13.00 -29.87
N CYS A 72 15.13 13.58 -28.67
CA CYS A 72 15.48 15.00 -28.53
C CYS A 72 16.82 15.33 -29.22
N ARG A 73 17.84 14.46 -29.07
CA ARG A 73 19.12 14.63 -29.79
C ARG A 73 18.95 14.55 -31.30
N LEU A 74 18.16 13.61 -31.81
CA LEU A 74 17.85 13.48 -33.24
C LEU A 74 17.19 14.76 -33.78
N VAL A 75 16.22 15.31 -33.06
CA VAL A 75 15.52 16.52 -33.47
C VAL A 75 16.46 17.73 -33.43
N ILE A 76 17.35 17.82 -32.43
CA ILE A 76 18.40 18.85 -32.40
C ILE A 76 19.32 18.74 -33.62
N HIS A 77 19.87 17.54 -33.90
CA HIS A 77 20.71 17.32 -35.07
C HIS A 77 19.99 17.61 -36.40
N THR A 78 18.68 17.42 -36.46
CA THR A 78 17.87 17.70 -37.66
C THR A 78 17.56 19.19 -37.81
N ARG A 79 17.41 19.93 -36.70
CA ARG A 79 16.99 21.35 -36.71
C ARG A 79 18.13 22.35 -36.66
N TYR A 80 19.29 21.93 -36.18
CA TYR A 80 20.48 22.75 -36.04
C TYR A 80 21.61 22.13 -36.88
N GLU A 81 21.77 22.61 -38.11
CA GLU A 81 22.73 22.06 -39.10
C GLU A 81 24.17 22.05 -38.55
N ASP A 82 24.59 23.13 -37.89
CA ASP A 82 25.94 23.28 -37.35
C ASP A 82 26.15 22.62 -35.97
N TYR A 83 25.12 22.00 -35.39
CA TYR A 83 25.21 21.39 -34.06
C TYR A 83 26.29 20.29 -33.99
N THR A 84 26.54 19.58 -35.08
CA THR A 84 27.58 18.56 -35.14
C THR A 84 28.99 19.14 -35.03
N LEU A 85 29.20 20.39 -35.46
CA LEU A 85 30.51 21.05 -35.51
C LEU A 85 30.73 21.97 -34.30
N GLU A 86 29.77 22.82 -34.00
CA GLU A 86 29.86 23.85 -32.96
C GLU A 86 29.23 23.41 -31.62
N GLY A 87 28.54 22.27 -31.62
CA GLY A 87 27.93 21.70 -30.43
C GLY A 87 26.93 22.66 -29.77
N PHE A 88 27.08 22.82 -28.46
CA PHE A 88 26.16 23.59 -27.64
C PHE A 88 26.04 25.07 -28.03
N ASN A 89 27.06 25.66 -28.65
CA ASN A 89 27.09 27.09 -28.98
C ASN A 89 25.95 27.50 -29.94
N VAL A 90 25.56 26.63 -30.86
CA VAL A 90 24.49 26.89 -31.84
C VAL A 90 23.13 27.09 -31.16
N LEU A 91 22.92 26.45 -30.01
CA LEU A 91 21.66 26.50 -29.27
C LEU A 91 21.44 27.85 -28.58
N TYR A 92 22.47 28.67 -28.41
CA TYR A 92 22.31 30.03 -27.89
C TYR A 92 21.71 31.00 -28.91
N THR A 93 21.95 30.78 -30.20
CA THR A 93 21.43 31.65 -31.28
C THR A 93 19.90 31.58 -31.35
N LYS A 94 19.36 30.37 -31.17
CA LYS A 94 17.92 30.12 -31.01
C LYS A 94 17.73 29.06 -29.96
N GLN A 95 17.20 29.45 -28.81
CA GLN A 95 17.01 28.53 -27.71
C GLN A 95 15.93 27.48 -28.06
N PRO A 96 16.22 26.16 -27.97
CA PRO A 96 15.21 25.14 -28.19
C PRO A 96 14.20 25.11 -27.04
N VAL A 97 12.92 24.86 -27.34
CA VAL A 97 11.87 24.66 -26.34
C VAL A 97 11.24 23.28 -26.49
N ILE A 98 11.23 22.52 -25.40
CA ILE A 98 10.57 21.22 -25.26
C ILE A 98 9.31 21.42 -24.42
N TYR A 99 8.16 21.11 -25.02
CA TYR A 99 6.86 21.24 -24.37
C TYR A 99 6.47 19.89 -23.77
N ILE A 100 6.07 19.89 -22.50
CA ILE A 100 5.71 18.69 -21.75
C ILE A 100 4.43 18.98 -20.96
N SER A 101 3.47 18.05 -20.96
CA SER A 101 2.26 18.16 -20.14
C SER A 101 2.59 18.28 -18.65
N SER A 102 1.81 19.05 -17.87
CA SER A 102 1.90 19.03 -16.41
C SER A 102 1.60 17.65 -15.83
N ALA A 103 0.71 16.88 -16.47
CA ALA A 103 0.40 15.50 -16.08
C ALA A 103 1.43 14.44 -16.57
N ALA A 104 2.57 14.86 -17.13
CA ALA A 104 3.65 13.95 -17.53
C ALA A 104 4.39 13.38 -16.31
N ARG A 105 5.29 12.42 -16.56
CA ARG A 105 6.13 11.80 -15.51
C ARG A 105 6.89 12.87 -14.71
N THR A 106 6.79 12.79 -13.38
CA THR A 106 7.45 13.73 -12.47
C THR A 106 8.97 13.78 -12.72
N GLY A 107 9.51 14.98 -12.92
CA GLY A 107 10.94 15.17 -13.16
C GLY A 107 11.44 14.79 -14.56
N LEU A 108 10.57 14.34 -15.48
CA LEU A 108 10.95 13.98 -16.85
C LEU A 108 11.69 15.11 -17.56
N GLY A 109 11.09 16.30 -17.58
CA GLY A 109 11.71 17.45 -18.22
C GLY A 109 13.05 17.84 -17.60
N GLN A 110 13.17 17.77 -16.26
CA GLN A 110 14.42 18.12 -15.56
C GLN A 110 15.52 17.14 -15.96
N ALA A 111 15.19 15.84 -15.99
CA ALA A 111 16.10 14.80 -16.42
C ALA A 111 16.54 14.99 -17.87
N LEU A 112 15.60 15.31 -18.78
CA LEU A 112 15.92 15.59 -20.19
C LEU A 112 16.86 16.78 -20.33
N CYS A 113 16.57 17.90 -19.66
CA CYS A 113 17.42 19.09 -19.72
C CYS A 113 18.82 18.79 -19.20
N ASN A 114 18.94 18.12 -18.04
CA ASN A 114 20.22 17.74 -17.45
C ASN A 114 21.04 16.81 -18.37
N GLN A 115 20.40 15.82 -19.02
CA GLN A 115 21.06 14.85 -19.90
C GLN A 115 21.41 15.40 -21.30
N LEU A 116 20.72 16.45 -21.74
CA LEU A 116 21.01 17.18 -22.98
C LEU A 116 21.97 18.37 -22.75
N GLY A 117 22.25 18.72 -21.49
CA GLY A 117 23.01 19.93 -21.14
C GLY A 117 22.23 21.22 -21.38
N LEU A 118 20.90 21.16 -21.50
CA LEU A 118 20.04 22.33 -21.74
C LEU A 118 19.68 23.03 -20.42
N PRO A 119 19.58 24.36 -20.40
CA PRO A 119 19.02 25.08 -19.26
C PRO A 119 17.52 24.78 -19.11
N LEU A 120 16.99 24.92 -17.90
CA LEU A 120 15.56 24.67 -17.63
C LEU A 120 14.61 25.62 -18.34
N SER A 121 15.09 26.78 -18.79
CA SER A 121 14.34 27.68 -19.67
C SER A 121 14.06 27.09 -21.06
N CYS A 122 14.72 25.98 -21.44
CA CYS A 122 14.39 25.20 -22.63
C CYS A 122 13.20 24.24 -22.40
N MET A 123 12.64 24.16 -21.20
CA MET A 123 11.44 23.37 -20.91
C MET A 123 10.25 24.30 -20.72
N CYS A 124 9.14 23.96 -21.36
CA CYS A 124 7.85 24.58 -21.13
C CYS A 124 6.86 23.53 -20.61
N ARG A 125 6.37 23.70 -19.38
CA ARG A 125 5.28 22.88 -18.85
C ARG A 125 3.95 23.44 -19.33
N VAL A 126 3.19 22.60 -20.02
CA VAL A 126 1.88 22.94 -20.57
C VAL A 126 0.81 22.54 -19.56
N PRO A 127 -0.02 23.48 -19.08
CA PRO A 127 -1.09 23.17 -18.15
C PRO A 127 -2.11 22.19 -18.73
N CYS A 128 -2.71 21.39 -17.84
CA CYS A 128 -3.91 20.64 -18.16
C CYS A 128 -5.16 21.52 -18.09
N ASN A 129 -6.24 21.02 -18.67
CA ASN A 129 -7.49 21.76 -18.84
C ASN A 129 -8.27 21.83 -17.52
N THR A 130 -8.63 23.03 -17.08
CA THR A 130 -9.26 23.23 -15.75
C THR A 130 -10.77 23.47 -15.79
N MET A 131 -11.36 23.70 -16.97
CA MET A 131 -12.73 24.23 -17.09
C MET A 131 -13.68 23.37 -17.93
N PHE A 132 -13.20 22.72 -19.00
CA PHE A 132 -14.07 21.98 -19.92
C PHE A 132 -13.43 20.69 -20.42
N GLY A 133 -13.80 19.54 -19.84
CA GLY A 133 -13.27 18.23 -20.19
C GLY A 133 -12.48 17.62 -19.03
N SER A 134 -11.66 16.61 -19.31
CA SER A 134 -10.85 15.98 -18.26
C SER A 134 -9.76 16.92 -17.73
N GLN A 135 -9.64 16.96 -16.40
CA GLN A 135 -8.64 17.76 -15.67
C GLN A 135 -7.20 17.35 -15.94
N HIS A 136 -6.98 16.16 -16.51
CA HIS A 136 -5.65 15.60 -16.75
C HIS A 136 -5.24 15.65 -18.23
N GLN A 137 -6.06 16.23 -19.11
CA GLN A 137 -5.74 16.42 -20.53
C GLN A 137 -5.04 17.76 -20.75
N MET A 138 -4.00 17.75 -21.59
CA MET A 138 -3.27 18.95 -22.00
C MET A 138 -4.21 19.98 -22.65
N ASP A 139 -4.11 21.25 -22.22
CA ASP A 139 -4.86 22.34 -22.83
C ASP A 139 -4.21 22.78 -24.15
N VAL A 140 -4.85 22.38 -25.25
CA VAL A 140 -4.44 22.68 -26.63
C VAL A 140 -4.42 24.19 -26.93
N ALA A 141 -5.34 24.97 -26.34
CA ALA A 141 -5.43 26.40 -26.59
C ALA A 141 -4.34 27.16 -25.83
N LEU A 142 -4.03 26.74 -24.60
CA LEU A 142 -2.90 27.30 -23.86
C LEU A 142 -1.56 26.92 -24.52
N LEU A 143 -1.42 25.69 -25.01
CA LEU A 143 -0.24 25.28 -25.78
C LEU A 143 0.00 26.19 -26.99
N ASP A 144 -1.03 26.45 -27.80
CA ASP A 144 -0.91 27.31 -28.99
C ASP A 144 -0.46 28.73 -28.63
N ARG A 145 -0.93 29.27 -27.50
CA ARG A 145 -0.48 30.58 -26.98
C ARG A 145 0.98 30.54 -26.55
N LEU A 146 1.37 29.55 -25.75
CA LEU A 146 2.76 29.39 -25.28
C LEU A 146 3.74 29.27 -26.45
N ILE A 147 3.38 28.52 -27.49
CA ILE A 147 4.19 28.38 -28.71
C ILE A 147 4.37 29.73 -29.41
N LYS A 148 3.30 30.51 -29.57
CA LYS A 148 3.37 31.84 -30.19
C LYS A 148 4.27 32.78 -29.41
N ASP A 149 4.08 32.84 -28.09
CA ASP A 149 4.87 33.69 -27.20
C ASP A 149 6.36 33.31 -27.30
N ASP A 150 6.70 32.01 -27.25
CA ASP A 150 8.09 31.55 -27.36
C ASP A 150 8.72 31.87 -28.72
N ILE A 151 7.95 31.80 -29.82
CA ILE A 151 8.40 32.22 -31.15
C ILE A 151 8.66 33.74 -31.18
N GLU A 152 7.79 34.55 -30.57
CA GLU A 152 7.95 36.00 -30.46
C GLU A 152 9.19 36.38 -29.64
N PHE A 153 9.53 35.59 -28.61
CA PHE A 153 10.78 35.72 -27.85
C PHE A 153 12.03 35.20 -28.58
N GLY A 154 11.91 34.76 -29.84
CA GLY A 154 13.02 34.29 -30.65
C GLY A 154 13.50 32.87 -30.31
N LYS A 155 12.71 32.10 -29.55
CA LYS A 155 13.00 30.69 -29.26
C LYS A 155 12.53 29.79 -30.41
N LEU A 156 13.01 28.55 -30.41
CA LEU A 156 12.65 27.53 -31.39
C LEU A 156 11.81 26.43 -30.73
N PRO A 157 10.51 26.34 -31.01
CA PRO A 157 9.69 25.19 -30.64
C PRO A 157 10.26 23.91 -31.27
N LEU A 158 10.76 23.00 -30.45
CA LEU A 158 11.52 21.84 -30.89
C LEU A 158 10.64 20.59 -30.95
N LEU A 159 10.06 20.24 -29.80
CA LEU A 159 9.37 18.96 -29.59
C LEU A 159 8.24 19.13 -28.57
N LEU A 160 7.14 18.42 -28.79
CA LEU A 160 6.03 18.24 -27.86
C LEU A 160 5.99 16.78 -27.39
N VAL A 161 5.93 16.59 -26.07
CA VAL A 161 5.68 15.30 -25.42
C VAL A 161 4.20 15.25 -25.01
N ALA A 162 3.42 14.41 -25.68
CA ALA A 162 2.01 14.20 -25.42
C ALA A 162 1.77 12.82 -24.77
N ASN A 163 0.71 12.70 -23.99
CA ASN A 163 0.37 11.49 -23.27
C ASN A 163 -0.81 10.75 -23.93
N ALA A 164 -0.61 9.49 -24.27
CA ALA A 164 -1.65 8.53 -24.58
C ALA A 164 -1.85 7.60 -23.38
N GLY A 165 -2.45 8.14 -22.32
CA GLY A 165 -2.51 7.50 -21.00
C GLY A 165 -1.46 8.08 -20.06
N THR A 166 -1.79 9.18 -19.38
CA THR A 166 -0.96 9.82 -18.34
C THR A 166 -0.55 8.80 -17.28
N PRO A 167 0.68 8.85 -16.74
CA PRO A 167 1.18 7.87 -15.78
C PRO A 167 0.32 7.76 -14.51
N GLY A 168 -0.24 8.88 -14.02
CA GLY A 168 -1.13 8.88 -12.86
C GLY A 168 -2.53 8.39 -13.21
N ALA A 169 -3.25 9.20 -14.00
CA ALA A 169 -4.69 9.05 -14.20
C ALA A 169 -5.10 8.27 -15.47
N GLY A 170 -4.16 7.80 -16.29
CA GLY A 170 -4.47 7.08 -17.53
C GLY A 170 -5.19 7.89 -18.62
N HIS A 171 -5.12 9.22 -18.59
CA HIS A 171 -5.83 10.10 -19.55
C HIS A 171 -5.11 10.22 -20.89
N THR A 172 -5.88 10.25 -21.98
CA THR A 172 -5.37 10.46 -23.33
C THR A 172 -5.52 11.94 -23.71
N ASP A 173 -4.43 12.59 -24.11
CA ASP A 173 -4.46 13.92 -24.69
C ASP A 173 -5.22 13.92 -26.04
N LYS A 174 -5.60 15.11 -26.51
CA LYS A 174 -6.25 15.29 -27.82
C LYS A 174 -5.23 15.16 -28.97
N LEU A 175 -4.63 13.98 -29.13
CA LEU A 175 -3.48 13.72 -30.00
C LEU A 175 -3.68 14.15 -31.45
N GLY A 176 -4.89 14.01 -32.00
CA GLY A 176 -5.20 14.48 -33.36
C GLY A 176 -5.01 15.99 -33.51
N ARG A 177 -5.51 16.78 -32.55
CA ARG A 177 -5.36 18.24 -32.53
C ARG A 177 -3.92 18.65 -32.24
N LEU A 178 -3.23 17.94 -31.35
CA LEU A 178 -1.82 18.18 -31.06
C LEU A 178 -0.94 17.91 -32.29
N LYS A 179 -1.25 16.88 -33.08
CA LYS A 179 -0.52 16.60 -34.33
C LYS A 179 -0.70 17.72 -35.36
N GLU A 180 -1.92 18.24 -35.54
CA GLU A 180 -2.19 19.39 -36.41
C GLU A 180 -1.36 20.63 -36.00
N LEU A 181 -1.29 20.93 -34.69
CA LEU A 181 -0.44 22.01 -34.18
C LEU A 181 1.05 21.76 -34.43
N CYS A 182 1.53 20.54 -34.18
CA CYS A 182 2.92 20.18 -34.45
C CYS A 182 3.28 20.31 -35.93
N GLU A 183 2.37 19.96 -36.85
CA GLU A 183 2.58 20.17 -38.29
C GLU A 183 2.64 21.67 -38.63
N GLN A 184 1.72 22.48 -38.08
CA GLN A 184 1.67 23.92 -38.30
C GLN A 184 2.97 24.63 -37.88
N TYR A 185 3.47 24.34 -36.68
CA TYR A 185 4.67 24.98 -36.14
C TYR A 185 5.96 24.28 -36.52
N LYS A 186 5.88 23.18 -37.30
CA LYS A 186 6.99 22.27 -37.54
C LYS A 186 7.62 21.90 -36.21
N MET A 187 6.94 21.13 -35.38
CA MET A 187 7.45 20.57 -34.13
C MET A 187 7.41 19.05 -34.20
N TRP A 188 8.32 18.40 -33.51
CA TRP A 188 8.29 16.95 -33.37
C TRP A 188 7.21 16.54 -32.35
N LEU A 189 6.35 15.57 -32.68
CA LEU A 189 5.40 14.99 -31.74
C LEU A 189 5.90 13.64 -31.22
N HIS A 190 6.23 13.58 -29.93
CA HIS A 190 6.48 12.34 -29.20
C HIS A 190 5.25 11.94 -28.38
N VAL A 191 4.85 10.67 -28.42
CA VAL A 191 3.72 10.16 -27.63
C VAL A 191 4.18 9.05 -26.68
N GLU A 192 3.85 9.15 -25.40
CA GLU A 192 4.09 8.11 -24.41
C GLU A 192 2.83 7.79 -23.61
N GLY A 193 2.73 6.59 -23.03
CA GLY A 193 1.63 6.24 -22.15
C GLY A 193 1.08 4.82 -22.34
N VAL A 194 0.35 4.36 -21.33
CA VAL A 194 -0.17 2.99 -21.25
C VAL A 194 -1.30 2.71 -22.24
N ASN A 195 -2.05 3.73 -22.67
CA ASN A 195 -3.16 3.54 -23.62
C ASN A 195 -2.64 3.22 -25.03
N LEU A 196 -1.35 3.45 -25.32
CA LEU A 196 -0.72 2.98 -26.56
C LEU A 196 -0.82 1.46 -26.73
N ALA A 197 -0.91 0.69 -25.65
CA ALA A 197 -1.13 -0.74 -25.72
C ALA A 197 -2.42 -1.10 -26.49
N THR A 198 -3.46 -0.26 -26.38
CA THR A 198 -4.75 -0.49 -27.03
C THR A 198 -4.68 -0.45 -28.55
N LEU A 199 -3.62 0.12 -29.16
CA LEU A 199 -3.41 0.10 -30.62
C LEU A 199 -3.30 -1.33 -31.18
N ALA A 200 -2.89 -2.29 -30.36
CA ALA A 200 -2.84 -3.71 -30.71
C ALA A 200 -4.24 -4.35 -30.83
N LEU A 201 -5.27 -3.75 -30.24
CA LEU A 201 -6.63 -4.27 -30.27
C LEU A 201 -7.31 -3.99 -31.63
N GLY A 202 -8.35 -4.76 -31.96
CA GLY A 202 -9.13 -4.52 -33.18
C GLY A 202 -9.88 -3.18 -33.16
N TYR A 203 -10.47 -2.84 -32.00
CA TYR A 203 -11.18 -1.58 -31.77
C TYR A 203 -10.31 -0.64 -30.93
N VAL A 204 -10.13 0.59 -31.41
CA VAL A 204 -9.28 1.61 -30.79
C VAL A 204 -10.03 2.93 -30.78
N SER A 205 -9.98 3.66 -29.65
CA SER A 205 -10.49 5.02 -29.58
C SER A 205 -9.85 5.92 -30.64
N SER A 206 -10.64 6.83 -31.21
CA SER A 206 -10.14 7.80 -32.19
C SER A 206 -9.00 8.67 -31.64
N SER A 207 -9.03 9.01 -30.36
CA SER A 207 -7.98 9.76 -29.67
C SER A 207 -6.65 9.03 -29.69
N VAL A 208 -6.64 7.73 -29.34
CA VAL A 208 -5.43 6.91 -29.31
C VAL A 208 -4.99 6.52 -30.72
N LEU A 209 -5.93 6.25 -31.63
CA LEU A 209 -5.61 5.92 -33.03
C LEU A 209 -4.81 7.04 -33.70
N ALA A 210 -5.01 8.30 -33.32
CA ALA A 210 -4.22 9.42 -33.80
C ALA A 210 -2.72 9.32 -33.44
N ALA A 211 -2.34 8.56 -32.39
CA ALA A 211 -0.94 8.29 -32.05
C ALA A 211 -0.18 7.60 -33.19
N THR A 212 -0.85 6.84 -34.06
CA THR A 212 -0.21 6.22 -35.24
C THR A 212 0.41 7.24 -36.21
N LYS A 213 -0.02 8.50 -36.14
CA LYS A 213 0.49 9.63 -36.95
C LYS A 213 1.59 10.44 -36.26
N CYS A 214 2.00 10.09 -35.04
CA CYS A 214 3.10 10.78 -34.36
C CYS A 214 4.45 10.53 -35.04
N ASP A 215 5.46 11.32 -34.65
CA ASP A 215 6.81 11.22 -35.22
C ASP A 215 7.68 10.22 -34.43
N SER A 216 7.37 10.03 -33.14
CA SER A 216 7.86 8.91 -32.35
C SER A 216 6.92 8.54 -31.18
N MET A 217 7.00 7.29 -30.72
CA MET A 217 6.28 6.82 -29.54
C MET A 217 7.12 5.86 -28.69
N THR A 218 6.91 5.86 -27.37
CA THR A 218 7.60 4.95 -26.44
C THR A 218 6.65 3.87 -25.95
N LEU A 219 7.05 2.61 -26.12
CA LEU A 219 6.31 1.40 -25.78
C LEU A 219 7.00 0.65 -24.64
N THR A 220 6.31 0.48 -23.51
CA THR A 220 6.84 -0.21 -22.32
C THR A 220 6.31 -1.65 -22.24
N LEU A 221 6.60 -2.44 -23.29
CA LEU A 221 6.05 -3.79 -23.50
C LEU A 221 6.30 -4.74 -22.34
N GLY A 222 7.42 -4.60 -21.64
CA GLY A 222 7.73 -5.42 -20.46
C GLY A 222 6.65 -5.31 -19.39
N SER A 223 6.25 -4.08 -19.08
CA SER A 223 5.18 -3.82 -18.12
C SER A 223 3.82 -4.32 -18.62
N TRP A 224 3.48 -4.09 -19.89
CA TRP A 224 2.17 -4.45 -20.45
C TRP A 224 1.95 -5.96 -20.60
N LEU A 225 3.04 -6.69 -20.84
CA LEU A 225 3.02 -8.13 -21.09
C LEU A 225 3.50 -8.93 -19.88
N GLY A 226 3.85 -8.28 -18.76
CA GLY A 226 4.43 -8.94 -17.57
C GLY A 226 5.73 -9.70 -17.87
N LEU A 227 6.56 -9.14 -18.75
CA LEU A 227 7.86 -9.70 -19.11
C LEU A 227 8.95 -9.04 -18.26
N PRO A 228 9.71 -9.78 -17.46
CA PRO A 228 10.75 -9.23 -16.61
C PRO A 228 11.98 -8.84 -17.45
N ALA A 229 12.59 -7.71 -17.09
CA ALA A 229 13.88 -7.26 -17.63
C ALA A 229 13.97 -7.22 -19.16
N VAL A 230 12.87 -6.98 -19.88
CA VAL A 230 12.90 -6.72 -21.33
C VAL A 230 13.00 -5.22 -21.59
N PRO A 231 13.68 -4.79 -22.67
CA PRO A 231 13.82 -3.38 -22.96
C PRO A 231 12.49 -2.73 -23.33
N ALA A 232 12.34 -1.45 -22.99
CA ALA A 232 11.38 -0.58 -23.63
C ALA A 232 11.81 -0.24 -25.05
N VAL A 233 10.83 0.14 -25.88
CA VAL A 233 11.05 0.39 -27.30
C VAL A 233 10.53 1.76 -27.68
N THR A 234 11.38 2.60 -28.26
CA THR A 234 10.93 3.84 -28.92
C THR A 234 10.87 3.62 -30.42
N LEU A 235 9.67 3.69 -30.97
CA LEU A 235 9.43 3.72 -32.41
C LEU A 235 9.55 5.16 -32.91
N TYR A 236 10.21 5.38 -34.03
CA TYR A 236 10.40 6.72 -34.60
C TYR A 236 10.45 6.72 -36.12
N ARG A 237 10.10 7.86 -36.72
CA ARG A 237 10.16 8.09 -38.17
C ARG A 237 11.31 9.02 -38.50
N HIS A 238 12.37 8.49 -39.09
CA HIS A 238 13.45 9.31 -39.63
C HIS A 238 14.12 8.60 -40.80
N GLU A 239 14.37 9.35 -41.87
CA GLU A 239 14.90 8.80 -43.12
C GLU A 239 16.43 8.75 -43.16
N ASP A 240 17.13 9.63 -42.42
CA ASP A 240 18.58 9.72 -42.46
C ASP A 240 19.23 8.82 -41.38
N PRO A 241 19.93 7.73 -41.79
CA PRO A 241 20.62 6.86 -40.85
C PRO A 241 21.80 7.55 -40.16
N SER A 242 22.40 8.58 -40.78
CA SER A 242 23.56 9.27 -40.22
C SER A 242 23.17 10.11 -39.00
N LEU A 243 22.04 10.83 -39.07
CA LEU A 243 21.49 11.58 -37.94
C LEU A 243 20.99 10.64 -36.84
N SER A 244 20.41 9.51 -37.22
CA SER A 244 20.00 8.47 -36.26
C SER A 244 21.20 7.86 -35.52
N LEU A 245 22.34 7.68 -36.20
CA LEU A 245 23.60 7.27 -35.57
C LEU A 245 24.18 8.37 -34.67
N ALA A 246 24.19 9.62 -35.11
CA ALA A 246 24.68 10.76 -34.33
C ALA A 246 23.88 10.97 -33.04
N ALA A 247 22.56 10.79 -33.11
CA ALA A 247 21.66 10.84 -31.96
C ALA A 247 21.83 9.65 -30.99
N GLY A 248 22.51 8.57 -31.41
CA GLY A 248 22.66 7.33 -30.65
C GLY A 248 21.44 6.41 -30.68
N LEU A 249 20.53 6.58 -31.65
CA LEU A 249 19.37 5.70 -31.88
C LEU A 249 19.75 4.41 -32.62
N THR A 250 20.93 4.40 -33.24
CA THR A 250 21.51 3.20 -33.85
C THR A 250 22.92 3.00 -33.32
N SER A 251 23.33 1.74 -33.19
CA SER A 251 24.69 1.39 -32.74
C SER A 251 25.50 0.75 -33.86
N SER A 252 26.78 1.11 -33.91
CA SER A 252 27.79 0.43 -34.74
C SER A 252 28.23 -0.91 -34.14
N GLN A 253 28.01 -1.11 -32.83
CA GLN A 253 28.37 -2.33 -32.11
C GLN A 253 27.25 -3.38 -32.23
N PRO A 254 27.51 -4.56 -32.83
CA PRO A 254 26.50 -5.59 -32.99
C PRO A 254 25.97 -6.14 -31.64
N VAL A 255 26.79 -6.15 -30.60
CA VAL A 255 26.41 -6.67 -29.27
C VAL A 255 25.28 -5.86 -28.66
N GLU A 256 25.28 -4.53 -28.81
CA GLU A 256 24.20 -3.68 -28.30
C GLU A 256 22.85 -3.96 -28.98
N LYS A 257 22.88 -4.46 -30.23
CA LYS A 257 21.66 -4.85 -30.95
C LYS A 257 21.03 -6.15 -30.42
N LEU A 258 21.77 -6.93 -29.62
CA LEU A 258 21.22 -8.11 -28.95
C LEU A 258 20.23 -7.77 -27.83
N ARG A 259 20.15 -6.49 -27.41
CA ARG A 259 19.11 -6.04 -26.46
C ARG A 259 17.70 -6.36 -26.94
N ALA A 260 17.46 -6.40 -28.24
CA ALA A 260 16.15 -6.77 -28.79
C ALA A 260 15.82 -8.27 -28.63
N LEU A 261 16.81 -9.14 -28.36
CA LEU A 261 16.61 -10.60 -28.39
C LEU A 261 15.66 -11.14 -27.30
N PRO A 262 15.78 -10.75 -26.01
CA PRO A 262 14.84 -11.18 -24.97
C PRO A 262 13.39 -10.81 -25.30
N LEU A 263 13.19 -9.59 -25.80
CA LEU A 263 11.88 -9.13 -26.24
C LEU A 263 11.42 -9.95 -27.46
N TRP A 264 12.24 -10.06 -28.51
CA TRP A 264 11.91 -10.82 -29.72
C TRP A 264 11.46 -12.25 -29.39
N LEU A 265 12.23 -12.97 -28.57
CA LEU A 265 11.91 -14.34 -28.18
C LEU A 265 10.58 -14.44 -27.42
N SER A 266 10.31 -13.47 -26.53
CA SER A 266 9.05 -13.39 -25.79
C SER A 266 7.86 -13.10 -26.72
N LEU A 267 8.02 -12.20 -27.70
CA LEU A 267 6.99 -11.89 -28.69
C LEU A 267 6.70 -13.08 -29.61
N GLN A 268 7.74 -13.83 -30.01
CA GLN A 268 7.58 -15.05 -30.81
C GLN A 268 6.85 -16.16 -30.04
N TYR A 269 7.10 -16.28 -28.74
CA TYR A 269 6.43 -17.27 -27.89
C TYR A 269 4.97 -16.92 -27.62
N LEU A 270 4.67 -15.65 -27.29
CA LEU A 270 3.29 -15.19 -27.08
C LEU A 270 2.48 -15.20 -28.38
N GLY A 271 3.13 -14.94 -29.52
CA GLY A 271 2.46 -14.77 -30.80
C GLY A 271 1.59 -13.51 -30.84
N HIS A 272 0.97 -13.26 -31.99
CA HIS A 272 0.10 -12.10 -32.17
C HIS A 272 -1.15 -12.19 -31.27
N ASP A 273 -1.82 -13.34 -31.33
CA ASP A 273 -3.09 -13.55 -30.63
C ASP A 273 -2.91 -13.49 -29.11
N GLY A 274 -1.84 -14.08 -28.56
CA GLY A 274 -1.58 -14.05 -27.11
C GLY A 274 -1.31 -12.64 -26.57
N ILE A 275 -0.67 -11.77 -27.36
CA ILE A 275 -0.49 -10.36 -26.97
C ILE A 275 -1.82 -9.61 -27.01
N VAL A 276 -2.57 -9.75 -28.10
CA VAL A 276 -3.87 -9.09 -28.26
C VAL A 276 -4.83 -9.54 -27.15
N GLU A 277 -4.87 -10.85 -26.85
CA GLU A 277 -5.70 -11.41 -25.79
C GLU A 277 -5.32 -10.86 -24.41
N ARG A 278 -4.03 -10.72 -24.10
CA ARG A 278 -3.57 -10.18 -22.81
C ARG A 278 -3.97 -8.71 -22.63
N ILE A 279 -3.76 -7.88 -23.66
CA ILE A 279 -4.16 -6.47 -23.63
C ILE A 279 -5.69 -6.35 -23.57
N LYS A 280 -6.40 -7.21 -24.30
CA LYS A 280 -7.87 -7.25 -24.30
C LYS A 280 -8.40 -7.64 -22.93
N HIS A 281 -7.82 -8.64 -22.30
CA HIS A 281 -8.18 -9.10 -20.96
C HIS A 281 -7.99 -7.98 -19.92
N ALA A 282 -6.85 -7.30 -19.92
CA ALA A 282 -6.62 -6.15 -19.03
C ALA A 282 -7.65 -5.02 -19.26
N SER A 283 -8.01 -4.76 -20.52
CA SER A 283 -9.04 -3.77 -20.86
C SER A 283 -10.43 -4.19 -20.36
N GLN A 284 -10.77 -5.49 -20.46
CA GLN A 284 -12.03 -6.04 -19.95
C GLN A 284 -12.13 -5.98 -18.42
N LEU A 285 -11.04 -6.28 -17.70
CA LEU A 285 -10.99 -6.13 -16.23
C LEU A 285 -11.24 -4.67 -15.81
N SER A 286 -10.63 -3.72 -16.54
CA SER A 286 -10.82 -2.28 -16.30
C SER A 286 -12.27 -1.85 -16.52
N GLN A 287 -12.88 -2.28 -17.64
CA GLN A 287 -14.27 -2.01 -17.95
C GLN A 287 -15.22 -2.58 -16.89
N ARG A 288 -14.99 -3.83 -16.47
CA ARG A 288 -15.79 -4.50 -15.44
C ARG A 288 -15.74 -3.75 -14.11
N LEU A 289 -14.55 -3.34 -13.67
CA LEU A 289 -14.42 -2.54 -12.46
C LEU A 289 -15.16 -1.21 -12.62
N LEU A 290 -14.94 -0.49 -13.73
CA LEU A 290 -15.57 0.81 -13.97
C LEU A 290 -17.12 0.73 -13.96
N GLU A 291 -17.71 -0.29 -14.58
CA GLU A 291 -19.16 -0.54 -14.56
C GLU A 291 -19.68 -0.79 -13.14
N ASN A 292 -18.94 -1.55 -12.34
CA ASN A 292 -19.30 -1.82 -10.96
C ASN A 292 -19.17 -0.58 -10.07
N LEU A 293 -18.12 0.23 -10.26
CA LEU A 293 -17.90 1.47 -9.52
C LEU A 293 -19.00 2.50 -9.77
N LYS A 294 -19.55 2.58 -11.00
CA LYS A 294 -20.67 3.47 -11.33
C LYS A 294 -21.95 3.18 -10.53
N ASN A 295 -22.08 1.97 -9.98
CA ASN A 295 -23.21 1.57 -9.15
C ASN A 295 -22.96 1.78 -7.65
N LEU A 296 -21.78 2.25 -7.25
CA LEU A 296 -21.44 2.51 -5.86
C LEU A 296 -21.61 4.00 -5.54
N ASP A 297 -22.46 4.30 -4.58
CA ASP A 297 -22.57 5.64 -4.02
C ASP A 297 -21.25 6.01 -3.30
N PHE A 298 -20.93 7.31 -3.27
CA PHE A 298 -19.75 7.88 -2.62
C PHE A 298 -18.39 7.51 -3.24
N ILE A 299 -18.37 6.84 -4.40
CA ILE A 299 -17.15 6.67 -5.20
C ILE A 299 -17.21 7.57 -6.42
N LYS A 300 -16.22 8.46 -6.56
CA LYS A 300 -16.02 9.28 -7.75
C LYS A 300 -14.91 8.68 -8.61
N THR A 301 -15.21 8.41 -9.87
CA THR A 301 -14.23 7.97 -10.87
C THR A 301 -13.68 9.18 -11.63
N SER A 302 -12.36 9.29 -11.78
CA SER A 302 -11.75 10.42 -12.51
C SER A 302 -11.92 10.32 -14.04
N VAL A 303 -12.27 9.13 -14.55
CA VAL A 303 -12.38 8.85 -15.99
C VAL A 303 -13.86 8.71 -16.37
N GLU A 304 -14.51 9.81 -16.71
CA GLU A 304 -15.95 9.79 -17.03
C GLU A 304 -16.25 9.30 -18.46
N ASP A 305 -15.33 9.43 -19.45
CA ASP A 305 -15.70 9.36 -20.87
C ASP A 305 -14.85 8.48 -21.83
N GLU A 306 -13.76 7.84 -21.39
CA GLU A 306 -12.99 6.90 -22.25
C GLU A 306 -13.23 5.44 -21.83
N LEU A 307 -14.34 4.85 -22.31
CA LEU A 307 -14.77 3.45 -22.11
C LEU A 307 -13.72 2.37 -22.46
N SER A 308 -12.55 2.73 -22.98
CA SER A 308 -11.51 1.81 -23.43
C SER A 308 -10.15 2.00 -22.73
N SER A 309 -10.05 2.85 -21.71
CA SER A 309 -8.79 2.98 -20.96
C SER A 309 -8.54 1.72 -20.10
N PRO A 310 -7.35 1.11 -20.18
CA PRO A 310 -6.95 0.01 -19.30
C PRO A 310 -6.51 0.47 -17.90
N VAL A 311 -6.79 1.73 -17.53
CA VAL A 311 -6.53 2.30 -16.21
C VAL A 311 -7.81 2.90 -15.67
N VAL A 312 -8.14 2.55 -14.43
CA VAL A 312 -9.26 3.09 -13.67
C VAL A 312 -8.70 3.80 -12.45
N VAL A 313 -9.10 5.05 -12.26
CA VAL A 313 -8.77 5.82 -11.05
C VAL A 313 -10.06 6.26 -10.39
N PHE A 314 -10.15 6.03 -9.08
CA PHE A 314 -11.32 6.35 -8.29
C PHE A 314 -10.93 6.80 -6.90
N LYS A 315 -11.83 7.54 -6.25
CA LYS A 315 -11.68 7.99 -4.87
C LYS A 315 -13.02 7.97 -4.15
N PHE A 316 -12.96 7.74 -2.84
CA PHE A 316 -14.05 8.00 -1.93
C PHE A 316 -14.25 9.52 -1.81
N PHE A 317 -15.49 9.95 -2.00
CA PHE A 317 -15.90 11.34 -1.89
C PHE A 317 -17.36 11.43 -1.47
N GLN A 318 -17.65 12.29 -0.50
CA GLN A 318 -19.00 12.54 -0.02
C GLN A 318 -19.31 14.03 -0.12
N GLU A 319 -20.28 14.37 -0.95
CA GLU A 319 -20.72 15.76 -1.11
C GLU A 319 -21.56 16.16 0.11
N TYR A 320 -21.02 17.03 0.96
CA TYR A 320 -21.82 17.67 2.00
C TYR A 320 -22.84 18.58 1.32
N SER A 321 -24.11 18.17 1.36
CA SER A 321 -25.20 19.11 1.10
C SER A 321 -25.18 20.16 2.21
N ASN A 322 -24.47 21.27 1.99
CA ASN A 322 -24.60 22.45 2.82
C ASN A 322 -26.06 22.95 2.68
N ARG A 323 -26.94 22.50 3.58
CA ARG A 323 -28.11 23.28 3.95
C ARG A 323 -27.54 24.58 4.55
N ASP A 324 -27.86 25.68 3.87
CA ASP A 324 -27.57 27.07 4.22
C ASP A 324 -26.26 27.67 3.69
N GLN A 325 -26.12 27.71 2.36
CA GLN A 325 -25.57 28.88 1.68
C GLN A 325 -26.61 29.48 0.73
N THR A 326 -27.73 29.94 1.29
CA THR A 326 -28.54 30.94 0.59
C THR A 326 -27.93 32.31 0.85
N SER A 327 -27.76 33.08 -0.23
CA SER A 327 -27.35 34.48 -0.28
C SER A 327 -25.95 34.83 0.23
N HIS A 328 -24.94 34.69 -0.63
CA HIS A 328 -24.02 35.78 -1.03
C HIS A 328 -23.08 35.32 -2.17
N ALA A 329 -23.66 34.74 -3.23
CA ALA A 329 -22.93 34.48 -4.48
C ALA A 329 -23.15 35.64 -5.46
N ALA A 330 -22.48 36.77 -5.21
CA ALA A 330 -22.21 37.76 -6.24
C ALA A 330 -21.00 38.59 -5.80
N GLN A 331 -19.94 38.55 -6.61
CA GLN A 331 -18.71 39.35 -6.53
C GLN A 331 -17.60 38.85 -5.60
N ALA A 332 -16.82 37.88 -6.11
CA ALA A 332 -15.37 37.85 -5.90
C ALA A 332 -14.71 37.03 -7.02
N SER A 333 -14.52 37.65 -8.17
CA SER A 333 -13.61 37.19 -9.21
C SER A 333 -12.16 37.49 -8.80
N THR A 334 -11.49 36.54 -8.13
CA THR A 334 -10.04 36.61 -7.94
C THR A 334 -9.48 35.22 -7.65
N ILE A 335 -8.73 34.68 -8.61
CA ILE A 335 -7.62 33.72 -8.48
C ILE A 335 -7.85 32.61 -7.43
N GLN A 336 -8.39 31.48 -7.89
CA GLN A 336 -8.34 30.22 -7.14
C GLN A 336 -6.89 29.74 -7.09
N HIS A 337 -6.16 30.13 -6.06
CA HIS A 337 -5.11 29.26 -5.53
C HIS A 337 -5.80 28.09 -4.82
N PRO A 338 -5.33 26.84 -4.97
CA PRO A 338 -5.91 25.71 -4.26
C PRO A 338 -5.54 25.85 -2.80
N ILE A 339 -6.40 26.51 -2.03
CA ILE A 339 -6.42 26.33 -0.58
C ILE A 339 -6.90 24.90 -0.42
N ILE A 340 -5.97 23.98 -0.17
CA ILE A 340 -6.30 22.63 0.27
C ILE A 340 -7.11 22.83 1.55
N SER A 341 -8.42 22.66 1.46
CA SER A 341 -9.27 22.72 2.65
C SER A 341 -8.86 21.57 3.57
N ASN A 342 -8.96 21.76 4.89
CA ASN A 342 -8.72 20.67 5.86
C ASN A 342 -9.52 19.40 5.51
N GLU A 343 -10.68 19.55 4.86
CA GLU A 343 -11.50 18.46 4.35
C GLU A 343 -10.81 17.65 3.25
N GLY A 344 -10.09 18.30 2.32
CA GLY A 344 -9.35 17.62 1.26
C GLY A 344 -8.32 16.63 1.81
N HIS A 345 -7.55 17.05 2.82
CA HIS A 345 -6.58 16.19 3.50
C HIS A 345 -7.23 14.98 4.18
N ILE A 346 -8.42 15.13 4.78
CA ILE A 346 -9.14 13.99 5.39
C ILE A 346 -9.52 12.97 4.32
N TYR A 347 -10.06 13.41 3.18
CA TYR A 347 -10.38 12.51 2.08
C TYR A 347 -9.12 11.83 1.52
N ASP A 348 -8.01 12.54 1.41
CA ASP A 348 -6.75 11.97 0.94
C ASP A 348 -6.28 10.83 1.83
N THR A 349 -6.32 11.01 3.15
CA THR A 349 -5.96 9.98 4.13
C THR A 349 -6.94 8.81 4.11
N PHE A 350 -8.24 9.05 3.93
CA PHE A 350 -9.26 8.01 3.78
C PHE A 350 -9.03 7.18 2.51
N ASN A 351 -8.66 7.82 1.41
CA ASN A 351 -8.34 7.18 0.13
C ASN A 351 -7.04 6.38 0.20
N GLN A 352 -6.02 6.89 0.89
CA GLN A 352 -4.80 6.14 1.17
C GLN A 352 -5.11 4.86 1.96
N TRP A 353 -5.83 4.99 3.07
CA TRP A 353 -6.24 3.85 3.87
C TRP A 353 -7.07 2.85 3.07
N LEU A 354 -8.04 3.33 2.28
CA LEU A 354 -8.87 2.49 1.42
C LEU A 354 -8.01 1.70 0.42
N GLY A 355 -7.11 2.36 -0.31
CA GLY A 355 -6.23 1.69 -1.26
C GLY A 355 -5.31 0.66 -0.62
N GLU A 356 -4.72 0.96 0.54
CA GLU A 356 -3.90 0.03 1.30
C GLU A 356 -4.70 -1.19 1.78
N GLN A 357 -5.92 -0.98 2.28
CA GLN A 357 -6.80 -2.07 2.69
C GLN A 357 -7.21 -2.96 1.50
N LEU A 358 -7.55 -2.37 0.36
CA LEU A 358 -7.90 -3.12 -0.85
C LEU A 358 -6.72 -3.95 -1.36
N ALA A 359 -5.52 -3.38 -1.38
CA ALA A 359 -4.30 -4.08 -1.77
C ALA A 359 -3.94 -5.25 -0.81
N GLN A 360 -4.27 -5.12 0.47
CA GLN A 360 -4.08 -6.18 1.46
C GLN A 360 -5.13 -7.30 1.36
N LEU A 361 -6.40 -6.94 1.17
CA LEU A 361 -7.52 -7.89 1.13
C LEU A 361 -7.61 -8.65 -0.19
N VAL A 362 -7.31 -7.99 -1.31
CA VAL A 362 -7.31 -8.59 -2.65
C VAL A 362 -5.96 -8.31 -3.33
N PRO A 363 -4.86 -8.97 -2.90
CA PRO A 363 -3.54 -8.73 -3.47
C PRO A 363 -3.44 -9.05 -4.97
N ALA A 364 -4.30 -9.96 -5.46
CA ALA A 364 -4.37 -10.33 -6.86
C ALA A 364 -4.88 -9.19 -7.76
N SER A 365 -5.64 -8.23 -7.22
CA SER A 365 -6.13 -7.08 -7.99
C SER A 365 -5.01 -6.13 -8.46
N GLY A 366 -3.89 -6.07 -7.72
CA GLY A 366 -2.80 -5.15 -8.03
C GLY A 366 -3.18 -3.67 -7.98
N VAL A 367 -4.17 -3.33 -7.16
CA VAL A 367 -4.54 -1.93 -6.87
C VAL A 367 -3.40 -1.22 -6.15
N ASP A 368 -3.21 0.05 -6.48
CA ASP A 368 -2.21 0.91 -5.87
C ASP A 368 -2.74 2.31 -5.55
N VAL A 369 -2.01 3.06 -4.73
CA VAL A 369 -2.37 4.44 -4.33
C VAL A 369 -1.50 5.41 -5.13
N VAL A 370 -2.13 6.44 -5.68
CA VAL A 370 -1.45 7.48 -6.48
C VAL A 370 -1.89 8.87 -6.03
N GLU A 371 -0.94 9.81 -6.01
CA GLU A 371 -1.20 11.23 -5.75
C GLU A 371 -1.29 11.99 -7.08
N LEU A 372 -2.37 12.75 -7.26
CA LEU A 372 -2.62 13.58 -8.43
C LEU A 372 -2.66 15.06 -8.03
N GLU A 373 -1.96 15.93 -8.77
CA GLU A 373 -1.78 17.36 -8.40
C GLU A 373 -3.12 18.10 -8.16
N ASP A 374 -4.15 17.81 -8.97
CA ASP A 374 -5.45 18.49 -8.89
C ASP A 374 -6.52 17.70 -8.11
N GLU A 375 -6.36 16.37 -7.95
CA GLU A 375 -7.40 15.51 -7.38
C GLU A 375 -7.08 14.92 -6.01
N GLY A 376 -5.84 15.07 -5.52
CA GLY A 376 -5.37 14.50 -4.26
C GLY A 376 -5.01 13.02 -4.35
N THR A 377 -5.18 12.29 -3.26
CA THR A 377 -4.88 10.86 -3.17
C THR A 377 -6.03 10.03 -3.73
N CYS A 378 -5.72 9.19 -4.71
CA CYS A 378 -6.67 8.33 -5.38
C CYS A 378 -6.21 6.87 -5.38
N VAL A 379 -7.17 5.97 -5.55
CA VAL A 379 -6.93 4.55 -5.77
C VAL A 379 -6.86 4.27 -7.27
N ARG A 380 -5.77 3.67 -7.72
CA ARG A 380 -5.51 3.32 -9.11
C ARG A 380 -5.57 1.81 -9.30
N PHE A 381 -6.24 1.41 -10.38
CA PHE A 381 -6.29 0.05 -10.86
C PHE A 381 -5.81 0.02 -12.31
N SER A 382 -4.64 -0.56 -12.53
CA SER A 382 -3.98 -0.63 -13.84
C SER A 382 -3.64 -2.08 -14.19
N PRO A 383 -4.64 -2.92 -14.53
CA PRO A 383 -4.46 -4.34 -14.80
C PRO A 383 -3.46 -4.61 -15.93
N LEU A 384 -3.30 -3.69 -16.88
CA LEU A 384 -2.28 -3.83 -17.93
C LEU A 384 -0.86 -4.01 -17.37
N MET A 385 -0.57 -3.42 -16.21
CA MET A 385 0.74 -3.47 -15.57
C MET A 385 0.87 -4.61 -14.55
N THR A 386 -0.25 -5.14 -14.06
CA THR A 386 -0.28 -6.04 -12.90
C THR A 386 -0.89 -7.41 -13.20
N SER A 387 -1.91 -7.50 -14.06
CA SER A 387 -2.69 -8.74 -14.26
C SER A 387 -1.86 -9.88 -14.81
N ALA A 388 -0.95 -9.55 -15.72
CA ALA A 388 -0.01 -10.48 -16.33
C ALA A 388 0.91 -11.20 -15.31
N VAL A 389 1.23 -10.53 -14.21
CA VAL A 389 2.17 -10.99 -13.18
C VAL A 389 1.43 -11.61 -12.00
N LEU A 390 0.30 -11.00 -11.61
CA LEU A 390 -0.51 -11.44 -10.47
C LEU A 390 -1.51 -12.54 -10.82
N GLY A 391 -1.77 -12.76 -12.12
CA GLY A 391 -2.80 -13.69 -12.57
C GLY A 391 -4.21 -13.22 -12.25
N THR A 392 -4.43 -11.89 -12.25
CA THR A 392 -5.72 -11.30 -11.89
C THR A 392 -6.83 -11.82 -12.79
N GLU A 393 -7.89 -12.35 -12.22
CA GLU A 393 -9.08 -12.81 -12.92
C GLU A 393 -10.29 -11.92 -12.65
N ILE A 394 -11.40 -12.18 -13.36
CA ILE A 394 -12.66 -11.45 -13.17
C ILE A 394 -13.19 -11.62 -11.73
N GLN A 395 -12.98 -12.79 -11.12
CA GLN A 395 -13.41 -13.08 -9.75
C GLN A 395 -12.72 -12.16 -8.72
N ASP A 396 -11.45 -11.83 -8.95
CA ASP A 396 -10.71 -10.90 -8.08
C ASP A 396 -11.31 -9.49 -8.15
N ILE A 397 -11.84 -9.10 -9.32
CA ILE A 397 -12.51 -7.80 -9.49
C ILE A 397 -13.84 -7.78 -8.76
N ASP A 398 -14.62 -8.85 -8.86
CA ASP A 398 -15.88 -8.95 -8.11
C ASP A 398 -15.60 -8.96 -6.59
N GLN A 399 -14.55 -9.66 -6.12
CA GLN A 399 -14.12 -9.63 -4.72
C GLN A 399 -13.63 -8.23 -4.27
N LEU A 400 -12.91 -7.51 -5.13
CA LEU A 400 -12.49 -6.14 -4.89
C LEU A 400 -13.70 -5.21 -4.69
N VAL A 401 -14.71 -5.36 -5.54
CA VAL A 401 -15.97 -4.61 -5.45
C VAL A 401 -16.74 -4.94 -4.18
N ASP A 402 -16.75 -6.21 -3.76
CA ASP A 402 -17.40 -6.60 -2.50
C ASP A 402 -16.64 -6.05 -1.28
N CYS A 403 -15.31 -5.99 -1.33
CA CYS A 403 -14.51 -5.29 -0.31
C CYS A 403 -14.85 -3.80 -0.27
N LEU A 404 -14.99 -3.14 -1.42
CA LEU A 404 -15.42 -1.74 -1.49
C LEU A 404 -16.79 -1.54 -0.84
N LYS A 405 -17.79 -2.35 -1.18
CA LYS A 405 -19.14 -2.29 -0.57
C LYS A 405 -19.10 -2.45 0.95
N MET A 406 -18.20 -3.29 1.47
CA MET A 406 -18.03 -3.48 2.91
C MET A 406 -17.32 -2.30 3.60
N LYS A 407 -16.41 -1.61 2.90
CA LYS A 407 -15.59 -0.53 3.48
C LYS A 407 -16.20 0.87 3.33
N ILE A 408 -16.99 1.14 2.29
CA ILE A 408 -17.66 2.42 2.08
C ILE A 408 -18.53 2.83 3.28
N PRO A 409 -19.37 1.95 3.88
CA PRO A 409 -20.15 2.29 5.08
C PRO A 409 -19.27 2.65 6.28
N VAL A 410 -18.13 2.00 6.44
CA VAL A 410 -17.15 2.28 7.51
C VAL A 410 -16.55 3.67 7.33
N LEU A 411 -16.14 4.02 6.10
CA LEU A 411 -15.63 5.37 5.77
C LEU A 411 -16.70 6.43 6.03
N THR A 412 -17.92 6.20 5.55
CA THR A 412 -19.06 7.11 5.70
C THR A 412 -19.40 7.34 7.19
N SER A 413 -19.47 6.26 7.97
CA SER A 413 -19.75 6.33 9.41
C SER A 413 -18.64 7.04 10.18
N THR A 414 -17.37 6.72 9.86
CA THR A 414 -16.21 7.35 10.50
C THR A 414 -16.19 8.85 10.22
N LEU A 415 -16.48 9.27 8.98
CA LEU A 415 -16.53 10.69 8.60
C LEU A 415 -17.63 11.44 9.38
N GLN A 416 -18.83 10.86 9.50
CA GLN A 416 -19.94 11.46 10.23
C GLN A 416 -19.69 11.56 11.73
N LEU A 417 -19.11 10.52 12.34
CA LEU A 417 -18.88 10.45 13.79
C LEU A 417 -17.64 11.24 14.23
N ARG A 418 -16.75 11.63 13.31
CA ARG A 418 -15.52 12.38 13.62
C ARG A 418 -15.82 13.74 14.25
N GLU A 419 -16.81 14.46 13.73
CA GLU A 419 -17.23 15.75 14.31
C GLU A 419 -17.92 15.56 15.67
N GLU A 420 -18.78 14.54 15.80
CA GLU A 420 -19.42 14.20 17.08
C GLU A 420 -18.37 13.86 18.15
N PHE A 421 -17.36 13.06 17.78
CA PHE A 421 -16.26 12.67 18.66
C PHE A 421 -15.39 13.85 19.07
N GLU A 422 -15.03 14.72 18.13
CA GLU A 422 -14.27 15.94 18.43
C GLU A 422 -15.00 16.83 19.44
N GLN A 423 -16.31 17.02 19.27
CA GLN A 423 -17.13 17.80 20.20
C GLN A 423 -17.19 17.16 21.59
N GLU A 424 -17.35 15.85 21.68
CA GLU A 424 -17.48 15.14 22.96
C GLU A 424 -16.16 15.06 23.73
N VAL A 425 -15.03 14.88 23.04
CA VAL A 425 -13.70 14.96 23.67
C VAL A 425 -13.45 16.37 24.18
N ARG A 426 -13.79 17.43 23.43
CA ARG A 426 -13.60 18.82 23.88
C ARG A 426 -14.48 19.20 25.08
N ARG A 427 -15.62 18.53 25.28
CA ARG A 427 -16.45 18.70 26.49
C ARG A 427 -15.81 18.07 27.73
N THR A 428 -14.90 17.12 27.53
CA THR A 428 -14.30 16.31 28.60
C THR A 428 -12.97 16.90 29.06
N ILE A 429 -12.91 17.38 30.31
CA ILE A 429 -11.73 18.08 30.86
C ILE A 429 -10.48 17.17 30.95
N SER A 430 -10.68 15.87 31.19
CA SER A 430 -9.59 14.88 31.36
C SER A 430 -8.93 14.45 30.05
N LEU A 431 -9.47 14.83 28.90
CA LEU A 431 -8.95 14.45 27.58
C LEU A 431 -8.62 15.70 26.77
N LEU A 432 -7.57 15.59 25.96
CA LEU A 432 -7.18 16.57 24.97
C LEU A 432 -7.35 15.97 23.58
N TYR A 433 -8.19 16.58 22.75
CA TYR A 433 -8.29 16.24 21.33
C TYR A 433 -7.08 16.80 20.58
N ILE A 434 -6.47 15.98 19.73
CA ILE A 434 -5.35 16.38 18.88
C ILE A 434 -5.80 16.26 17.43
N GLU A 435 -5.75 17.38 16.71
CA GLU A 435 -6.00 17.43 15.28
C GLU A 435 -4.80 16.83 14.54
N ASP A 436 -4.95 15.57 14.13
CA ASP A 436 -4.05 14.89 13.20
C ASP A 436 -4.82 14.61 11.89
N LEU A 437 -4.49 15.37 10.85
CA LEU A 437 -5.11 15.25 9.52
C LEU A 437 -4.60 14.01 8.76
N ASP A 438 -3.45 13.46 9.15
CA ASP A 438 -2.83 12.28 8.53
C ASP A 438 -3.41 10.97 9.08
N TRP A 439 -4.37 11.05 10.02
CA TRP A 439 -5.05 9.88 10.58
C TRP A 439 -6.42 9.61 9.92
N PRO A 440 -6.63 8.41 9.34
CA PRO A 440 -7.90 8.06 8.69
C PRO A 440 -9.03 7.71 9.67
N GLY A 441 -8.75 7.52 10.96
CA GLY A 441 -9.75 7.08 11.94
C GLY A 441 -10.60 8.18 12.57
N LEU A 442 -11.30 7.84 13.65
CA LEU A 442 -12.21 8.73 14.38
C LEU A 442 -11.50 9.96 14.96
N GLY A 443 -10.25 9.80 15.42
CA GLY A 443 -9.46 10.90 15.94
C GLY A 443 -8.35 10.45 16.89
N VAL A 444 -7.64 11.44 17.43
CA VAL A 444 -6.50 11.25 18.32
C VAL A 444 -6.79 11.92 19.66
N VAL A 445 -6.56 11.18 20.74
CA VAL A 445 -6.78 11.67 22.11
C VAL A 445 -5.52 11.53 22.96
N ARG A 446 -5.32 12.49 23.86
CA ARG A 446 -4.29 12.44 24.89
C ARG A 446 -4.96 12.56 26.26
N TYR A 447 -4.61 11.65 27.17
CA TYR A 447 -5.04 11.76 28.55
C TYR A 447 -4.32 12.90 29.25
N ASN A 448 -5.04 13.79 29.92
CA ASN A 448 -4.46 14.92 30.64
C ASN A 448 -4.13 14.51 32.09
N TYR A 449 -2.84 14.43 32.40
CA TYR A 449 -2.35 14.09 33.74
C TYR A 449 -2.06 15.37 34.54
N HIS A 450 -2.78 15.56 35.64
CA HIS A 450 -2.60 16.70 36.54
C HIS A 450 -1.72 16.31 37.73
N SER A 451 -0.40 16.56 37.62
CA SER A 451 0.51 16.55 38.77
C SER A 451 0.78 17.95 39.31
N ASP A 452 0.80 18.10 40.64
CA ASP A 452 1.24 19.33 41.34
C ASP A 452 2.77 19.56 41.26
N GLU A 453 3.56 18.64 40.67
CA GLU A 453 5.03 18.73 40.58
C GLU A 453 5.49 19.43 39.29
N LYS A 454 6.34 20.47 39.43
CA LYS A 454 6.89 21.28 38.32
C LYS A 454 8.13 20.65 37.66
N ASN A 455 8.04 19.42 37.18
CA ASN A 455 9.18 18.75 36.53
C ASN A 455 8.73 18.06 35.23
N ASP A 456 8.84 18.79 34.11
CA ASP A 456 8.28 18.42 32.81
C ASP A 456 8.75 17.03 32.32
N ASP A 457 10.03 16.68 32.52
CA ASP A 457 10.60 15.38 32.09
C ASP A 457 10.01 14.16 32.82
N LYS A 458 9.62 14.34 34.09
CA LYS A 458 9.01 13.27 34.89
C LYS A 458 7.53 13.11 34.52
N GLN A 459 6.87 14.23 34.25
CA GLN A 459 5.48 14.26 33.81
C GLN A 459 5.31 13.59 32.43
N GLU A 460 6.23 13.83 31.49
CA GLU A 460 6.17 13.22 30.15
C GLU A 460 6.33 11.69 30.19
N LYS A 461 7.19 11.16 31.06
CA LYS A 461 7.37 9.70 31.25
C LYS A 461 6.15 9.04 31.89
N GLU A 462 5.51 9.69 32.86
CA GLU A 462 4.29 9.15 33.47
C GLU A 462 3.12 9.20 32.48
N LEU A 463 3.02 10.25 31.66
CA LEU A 463 2.06 10.31 30.54
C LEU A 463 2.27 9.18 29.53
N GLU A 464 3.52 8.87 29.17
CA GLU A 464 3.85 7.75 28.29
C GLU A 464 3.39 6.40 28.90
N LYS A 465 3.66 6.21 30.19
CA LYS A 465 3.27 5.01 30.95
C LYS A 465 1.74 4.86 31.05
N ILE A 466 1.03 5.95 31.34
CA ILE A 466 -0.44 5.94 31.41
C ILE A 466 -1.03 5.61 30.04
N ASN A 467 -0.58 6.26 28.96
CA ASN A 467 -1.14 6.03 27.63
C ASN A 467 -0.80 4.63 27.09
N THR A 468 0.38 4.09 27.39
CA THR A 468 0.75 2.71 27.02
C THR A 468 -0.09 1.67 27.76
N GLU A 469 -0.34 1.87 29.06
CA GLU A 469 -1.22 0.98 29.83
C GLU A 469 -2.70 1.13 29.43
N LEU A 470 -3.13 2.36 29.10
CA LEU A 470 -4.46 2.66 28.58
C LEU A 470 -4.69 1.95 27.25
N LEU A 471 -3.74 2.02 26.30
CA LEU A 471 -3.82 1.29 25.05
C LEU A 471 -3.99 -0.21 25.30
N LYS A 472 -3.20 -0.77 26.21
CA LYS A 472 -3.24 -2.20 26.52
C LYS A 472 -4.62 -2.61 27.04
N LYS A 473 -5.18 -1.87 28.01
CA LYS A 473 -6.52 -2.13 28.54
C LYS A 473 -7.62 -1.94 27.49
N LEU A 474 -7.51 -0.93 26.61
CA LEU A 474 -8.48 -0.70 25.54
C LEU A 474 -8.47 -1.82 24.50
N ASN A 475 -7.30 -2.36 24.15
CA ASN A 475 -7.18 -3.51 23.24
C ASN A 475 -7.61 -4.85 23.88
N GLU A 476 -7.65 -4.94 25.22
CA GLU A 476 -8.22 -6.09 25.93
C GLU A 476 -9.76 -6.08 25.93
N LEU A 477 -10.40 -4.94 25.67
CA LEU A 477 -11.85 -4.86 25.51
C LEU A 477 -12.24 -5.48 24.15
N GLU A 478 -13.11 -6.48 24.16
CA GLU A 478 -13.69 -7.07 22.94
C GLU A 478 -14.54 -6.01 22.20
N SER A 479 -13.88 -5.26 21.32
CA SER A 479 -14.45 -4.23 20.48
C SER A 479 -14.02 -4.43 19.03
N ASP A 480 -14.86 -3.99 18.09
CA ASP A 480 -14.52 -4.00 16.66
C ASP A 480 -13.59 -2.82 16.29
N LEU A 481 -13.16 -2.02 17.28
CA LEU A 481 -12.29 -0.84 17.13
C LEU A 481 -10.82 -1.22 17.22
N THR A 482 -10.00 -0.49 16.47
CA THR A 482 -8.54 -0.59 16.54
C THR A 482 -7.98 0.63 17.27
N PHE A 483 -7.12 0.38 18.26
CA PHE A 483 -6.40 1.42 18.97
C PHE A 483 -4.90 1.28 18.72
N SER A 484 -4.21 2.39 18.51
CA SER A 484 -2.75 2.42 18.36
C SER A 484 -2.14 3.59 19.13
N LEU A 485 -0.85 3.47 19.47
CA LEU A 485 -0.08 4.59 20.01
C LEU A 485 0.45 5.45 18.86
N GLY A 486 0.61 6.74 19.13
CA GLY A 486 1.24 7.66 18.19
C GLY A 486 2.70 7.32 17.88
N PRO A 487 3.25 7.90 16.80
CA PRO A 487 4.63 7.66 16.40
C PRO A 487 5.62 8.05 17.51
N GLU A 488 6.66 7.23 17.69
CA GLU A 488 7.72 7.42 18.71
C GLU A 488 8.52 8.73 18.50
N PHE A 489 8.50 9.27 17.27
CA PHE A 489 9.19 10.49 16.86
C PHE A 489 8.19 11.48 16.23
N GLY A 490 8.08 12.68 16.80
CA GLY A 490 7.17 13.73 16.32
C GLY A 490 6.73 14.70 17.43
N GLY A 491 5.95 15.74 17.07
CA GLY A 491 5.37 16.70 18.03
C GLY A 491 4.16 16.17 18.81
N GLN A 492 3.65 14.99 18.44
CA GLN A 492 2.44 14.36 18.99
C GLN A 492 2.74 13.05 19.74
N LYS A 493 3.78 13.03 20.58
CA LYS A 493 4.08 11.89 21.46
C LYS A 493 2.95 11.65 22.48
N ASN A 494 2.85 10.42 22.98
CA ASN A 494 1.93 10.04 24.07
C ASN A 494 0.44 10.29 23.74
N CYS A 495 -0.01 9.80 22.59
CA CYS A 495 -1.41 9.90 22.18
C CYS A 495 -1.97 8.52 21.80
N VAL A 496 -3.27 8.34 22.01
CA VAL A 496 -4.02 7.17 21.60
C VAL A 496 -4.80 7.51 20.33
N TYR A 497 -4.52 6.76 19.27
CA TYR A 497 -5.15 6.86 17.96
C TYR A 497 -6.31 5.88 17.91
N ILE A 498 -7.49 6.37 17.53
CA ILE A 498 -8.72 5.58 17.46
C ILE A 498 -9.06 5.35 16.00
N GLY A 499 -9.10 4.08 15.60
CA GLY A 499 -9.27 3.64 14.22
C GLY A 499 -10.65 3.89 13.62
N MET A 500 -10.93 3.14 12.56
CA MET A 500 -12.18 3.23 11.80
C MET A 500 -13.37 2.69 12.59
N VAL A 501 -14.55 3.23 12.30
CA VAL A 501 -15.77 3.04 13.09
C VAL A 501 -16.96 2.64 12.22
N THR A 502 -17.87 1.85 12.78
CA THR A 502 -19.17 1.48 12.20
C THR A 502 -20.31 2.30 12.82
N GLU A 503 -21.43 2.43 12.10
CA GLU A 503 -22.58 3.28 12.47
C GLU A 503 -23.17 3.01 13.88
N ASP A 504 -22.99 1.79 14.38
CA ASP A 504 -23.50 1.36 15.67
C ASP A 504 -22.71 1.88 16.88
N LEU A 505 -21.62 2.63 16.67
CA LEU A 505 -20.81 3.18 17.76
C LEU A 505 -21.56 4.25 18.56
N ASP A 506 -21.55 4.11 19.88
CA ASP A 506 -21.88 5.17 20.83
C ASP A 506 -20.61 5.94 21.22
N VAL A 507 -20.46 7.13 20.63
CA VAL A 507 -19.33 8.04 20.85
C VAL A 507 -19.23 8.44 22.32
N SER A 508 -20.36 8.64 23.01
CA SER A 508 -20.37 9.05 24.42
C SER A 508 -19.87 7.92 25.31
N GLU A 509 -20.34 6.69 25.09
CA GLU A 509 -19.85 5.51 25.85
C GLU A 509 -18.35 5.29 25.64
N LEU A 510 -17.86 5.49 24.41
CA LEU A 510 -16.42 5.37 24.10
C LEU A 510 -15.60 6.39 24.89
N VAL A 511 -15.96 7.67 24.83
CA VAL A 511 -15.25 8.75 25.54
C VAL A 511 -15.29 8.52 27.06
N GLU A 512 -16.47 8.16 27.61
CA GLU A 512 -16.61 7.85 29.04
C GLU A 512 -15.73 6.67 29.47
N THR A 513 -15.64 5.62 28.65
CA THR A 513 -14.82 4.46 28.95
C THR A 513 -13.33 4.81 28.94
N ILE A 514 -12.86 5.58 27.95
CA ILE A 514 -11.47 6.05 27.88
C ILE A 514 -11.12 6.85 29.14
N VAL A 515 -12.00 7.74 29.58
CA VAL A 515 -11.81 8.54 30.81
C VAL A 515 -11.77 7.65 32.05
N ALA A 516 -12.71 6.69 32.17
CA ALA A 516 -12.81 5.81 33.31
C ALA A 516 -11.56 4.92 33.44
N THR A 517 -11.11 4.32 32.33
CA THR A 517 -9.90 3.50 32.29
C THR A 517 -8.65 4.33 32.56
N GLY A 518 -8.56 5.55 32.01
CA GLY A 518 -7.46 6.46 32.29
C GLY A 518 -7.37 6.84 33.77
N ARG A 519 -8.52 7.15 34.40
CA ARG A 519 -8.57 7.47 35.85
C ARG A 519 -8.18 6.28 36.71
N GLU A 520 -8.64 5.08 36.36
CA GLU A 520 -8.28 3.85 37.08
C GLU A 520 -6.76 3.62 37.04
N ILE A 521 -6.12 3.82 35.88
CA ILE A 521 -4.66 3.70 35.72
C ILE A 521 -3.95 4.78 36.54
N GLU A 522 -4.43 6.02 36.51
CA GLU A 522 -3.88 7.13 37.29
C GLU A 522 -3.94 6.84 38.80
N GLU A 523 -5.09 6.41 39.30
CA GLU A 523 -5.29 6.04 40.71
C GLU A 523 -4.37 4.88 41.13
N ASN A 524 -4.27 3.85 40.29
CA ASN A 524 -3.38 2.72 40.53
C ASN A 524 -1.90 3.14 40.53
N SER A 525 -1.48 4.02 39.62
CA SER A 525 -0.11 4.55 39.59
C SER A 525 0.19 5.35 40.86
N ARG A 526 -0.73 6.23 41.27
CA ARG A 526 -0.60 7.03 42.50
C ARG A 526 -0.55 6.15 43.76
N LEU A 527 -1.35 5.08 43.81
CA LEU A 527 -1.32 4.11 44.90
C LEU A 527 0.04 3.39 44.97
N LEU A 528 0.59 2.98 43.83
CA LEU A 528 1.91 2.35 43.77
C LEU A 528 3.03 3.31 44.18
N GLU A 529 2.98 4.58 43.81
CA GLU A 529 3.93 5.59 44.27
C GLU A 529 3.88 5.77 45.80
N ASN A 530 2.67 5.94 46.35
CA ASN A 530 2.47 6.05 47.80
C ASN A 530 3.01 4.81 48.53
N MET A 531 2.71 3.60 48.03
CA MET A 531 3.24 2.35 48.60
C MET A 531 4.76 2.28 48.50
N THR A 532 5.34 2.69 47.37
CA THR A 532 6.79 2.71 47.17
C THR A 532 7.46 3.67 48.15
N GLU A 533 6.88 4.84 48.40
CA GLU A 533 7.40 5.79 49.37
C GLU A 533 7.32 5.24 50.81
N VAL A 534 6.18 4.63 51.17
CA VAL A 534 5.97 3.99 52.48
C VAL A 534 6.94 2.82 52.68
N VAL A 535 7.13 1.97 51.68
CA VAL A 535 8.11 0.87 51.72
C VAL A 535 9.54 1.41 51.83
N ARG A 536 9.89 2.46 51.08
CA ARG A 536 11.21 3.09 51.17
C ARG A 536 11.48 3.64 52.56
N LYS A 537 10.51 4.35 53.17
CA LYS A 537 10.60 4.81 54.56
C LYS A 537 10.70 3.65 55.53
N GLY A 538 9.88 2.61 55.36
CA GLY A 538 9.92 1.38 56.15
C GLY A 538 11.27 0.67 56.10
N ILE A 539 11.92 0.59 54.93
CA ILE A 539 13.26 0.02 54.78
C ILE A 539 14.30 0.88 55.52
N GLN A 540 14.24 2.21 55.39
CA GLN A 540 15.15 3.11 56.09
C GLN A 540 15.01 3.00 57.61
N GLU A 541 13.77 2.97 58.12
CA GLU A 541 13.50 2.78 59.54
C GLU A 541 13.95 1.40 60.03
N ALA A 542 13.76 0.35 59.22
CA ALA A 542 14.23 -0.99 59.54
C ALA A 542 15.76 -1.05 59.62
N GLN A 543 16.45 -0.41 58.68
CA GLN A 543 17.91 -0.31 58.66
C GLN A 543 18.45 0.46 59.86
N LEU A 544 17.84 1.60 60.19
CA LEU A 544 18.24 2.43 61.34
C LEU A 544 18.06 1.65 62.65
N GLN A 545 16.92 0.99 62.82
CA GLN A 545 16.66 0.20 64.02
C GLN A 545 17.50 -1.09 64.07
N LEU A 546 17.87 -1.68 62.93
CA LEU A 546 18.85 -2.77 62.86
C LEU A 546 20.25 -2.30 63.28
N GLN A 547 20.68 -1.11 62.82
CA GLN A 547 21.94 -0.50 63.26
C GLN A 547 21.94 -0.26 64.76
N LYS A 548 20.87 0.33 65.30
CA LYS A 548 20.71 0.56 66.75
C LYS A 548 20.72 -0.75 67.56
N ALA A 549 20.01 -1.78 67.09
CA ALA A 549 20.02 -3.09 67.75
C ALA A 549 21.40 -3.77 67.67
N ASN A 550 22.15 -3.54 66.60
CA ASN A 550 23.52 -4.03 66.48
C ASN A 550 24.49 -3.27 67.41
N GLU A 551 24.31 -1.95 67.58
CA GLU A 551 25.05 -1.14 68.55
C GLU A 551 24.74 -1.55 70.00
N GLU A 552 23.46 -1.78 70.34
CA GLU A 552 23.04 -2.31 71.65
C GLU A 552 23.62 -3.71 71.89
N ARG A 553 23.61 -4.58 70.87
CA ARG A 553 24.25 -5.89 70.94
C ARG A 553 25.76 -5.78 71.16
N LEU A 554 26.44 -4.86 70.48
CA LEU A 554 27.87 -4.60 70.69
C LEU A 554 28.15 -4.06 72.09
N LEU A 555 27.24 -3.25 72.67
CA LEU A 555 27.31 -2.78 74.06
C LEU A 555 27.08 -3.92 75.07
N GLU A 556 26.10 -4.80 74.83
CA GLU A 556 25.82 -5.96 75.68
C GLU A 556 26.95 -7.01 75.62
N GLU A 557 27.48 -7.29 74.43
CA GLU A 557 28.64 -8.18 74.26
C GLU A 557 29.96 -7.52 74.75
N GLY A 558 29.99 -6.19 74.88
CA GLY A 558 31.17 -5.34 75.08
C GLY A 558 31.73 -5.22 76.50
N LEU A 559 31.05 -5.72 77.54
CA LEU A 559 31.58 -5.72 78.92
C LEU A 559 32.05 -7.10 79.42
N LEU A 560 31.51 -8.20 78.87
CA LEU A 560 31.78 -9.57 79.36
C LEU A 560 32.85 -10.34 78.56
N ARG A 561 33.24 -9.87 77.36
CA ARG A 561 34.28 -10.51 76.52
C ARG A 561 35.66 -9.86 76.55
N GLN A 562 35.85 -8.75 77.28
CA GLN A 562 37.17 -8.08 77.41
C GLN A 562 38.05 -8.62 78.56
N ILE A 563 37.63 -9.66 79.29
CA ILE A 563 38.49 -10.31 80.29
C ILE A 563 39.29 -11.45 79.62
N PRO A 564 40.62 -11.31 79.41
CA PRO A 564 41.40 -12.18 78.52
C PRO A 564 41.50 -13.65 78.95
N VAL A 565 41.16 -13.95 80.21
CA VAL A 565 41.42 -15.28 80.80
C VAL A 565 40.17 -16.17 80.79
N VAL A 566 38.96 -15.61 80.64
CA VAL A 566 37.70 -16.39 80.66
C VAL A 566 36.91 -16.34 79.35
N GLY A 567 37.27 -15.45 78.43
CA GLY A 567 36.62 -15.32 77.11
C GLY A 567 36.80 -16.53 76.18
N SER A 568 37.91 -17.26 76.31
CA SER A 568 38.21 -18.42 75.44
C SER A 568 37.46 -19.70 75.83
N VAL A 569 37.05 -19.85 77.10
CA VAL A 569 36.37 -21.07 77.57
C VAL A 569 34.85 -20.90 77.51
N LEU A 570 34.34 -19.70 77.78
CA LEU A 570 32.90 -19.39 77.69
C LEU A 570 32.37 -19.36 76.24
N ASN A 571 33.21 -19.00 75.25
CA ASN A 571 32.81 -19.06 73.84
C ASN A 571 32.65 -20.48 73.28
N TRP A 572 33.27 -21.49 73.90
CA TRP A 572 33.14 -22.89 73.47
C TRP A 572 31.89 -23.55 74.07
N PHE A 573 31.57 -23.27 75.34
CA PHE A 573 30.46 -23.92 76.05
C PHE A 573 29.09 -23.24 75.87
N SER A 574 29.02 -22.09 75.18
CA SER A 574 27.74 -21.44 74.82
C SER A 574 27.84 -20.64 73.51
N PRO A 575 27.64 -21.26 72.34
CA PRO A 575 27.28 -20.50 71.15
C PRO A 575 25.83 -20.06 71.34
N PHE A 576 25.60 -18.83 71.80
CA PHE A 576 24.28 -18.23 71.66
C PHE A 576 23.99 -18.10 70.15
N GLN A 577 23.23 -19.05 69.61
CA GLN A 577 22.48 -18.84 68.38
C GLN A 577 21.35 -17.86 68.70
N ALA A 578 21.68 -16.58 68.90
CA ALA A 578 20.69 -15.54 68.72
C ALA A 578 20.39 -15.51 67.23
N SER A 579 19.31 -16.19 66.82
CA SER A 579 18.76 -16.00 65.49
C SER A 579 18.52 -14.50 65.29
N PRO A 580 18.89 -13.92 64.13
CA PRO A 580 18.61 -12.51 63.88
C PRO A 580 17.10 -12.30 64.06
N LYS A 581 16.71 -11.40 64.96
CA LYS A 581 15.31 -11.01 65.14
C LYS A 581 14.84 -10.40 63.82
N GLY A 582 14.18 -11.21 63.01
CA GLY A 582 13.62 -10.76 61.74
C GLY A 582 12.53 -9.72 62.01
N ARG A 583 12.34 -8.80 61.07
CA ARG A 583 11.21 -7.87 61.09
C ARG A 583 10.46 -7.99 59.79
N THR A 584 9.15 -7.92 59.87
CA THR A 584 8.27 -7.94 58.72
C THR A 584 7.63 -6.57 58.60
N PHE A 585 7.57 -6.04 57.38
CA PHE A 585 6.94 -4.75 57.13
C PHE A 585 5.48 -4.99 56.73
N ASN A 586 4.55 -4.47 57.52
CA ASN A 586 3.14 -4.61 57.22
C ASN A 586 2.70 -3.46 56.29
N LEU A 587 2.47 -3.79 55.01
CA LEU A 587 2.09 -2.83 53.98
C LEU A 587 0.76 -2.11 54.26
N THR A 588 -0.16 -2.75 55.00
CA THR A 588 -1.47 -2.15 55.33
C THR A 588 -1.42 -1.21 56.52
N ALA A 589 -0.58 -1.52 57.52
CA ALA A 589 -0.41 -0.68 58.71
C ALA A 589 0.69 0.38 58.56
N GLY A 590 1.54 0.26 57.53
CA GLY A 590 2.68 1.15 57.29
C GLY A 590 3.76 1.07 58.36
N SER A 591 3.81 -0.03 59.13
CA SER A 591 4.66 -0.16 60.32
C SER A 591 5.50 -1.44 60.31
N LEU A 592 6.62 -1.40 61.02
CA LEU A 592 7.53 -2.54 61.21
C LEU A 592 7.07 -3.39 62.39
N GLU A 593 6.79 -4.66 62.13
CA GLU A 593 6.41 -5.64 63.15
C GLU A 593 7.53 -6.67 63.38
N SER A 594 7.61 -7.20 64.60
CA SER A 594 8.55 -8.28 64.93
C SER A 594 8.10 -9.60 64.29
N THR A 595 9.01 -10.35 63.65
CA THR A 595 8.68 -11.67 63.09
C THR A 595 8.44 -12.75 64.14
N GLU A 596 8.71 -12.48 65.43
CA GLU A 596 8.53 -13.44 66.52
C GLU A 596 7.07 -13.95 66.61
N SER A 597 6.07 -13.09 66.32
CA SER A 597 4.65 -13.48 66.29
C SER A 597 4.31 -14.43 65.14
N MET A 598 4.98 -14.29 63.99
CA MET A 598 4.78 -15.13 62.80
C MET A 598 5.41 -16.53 62.99
N TYR A 599 6.50 -16.64 63.76
CA TYR A 599 7.07 -17.94 64.14
C TYR A 599 6.19 -18.68 65.15
N LEU A 600 5.60 -17.95 66.12
CA LEU A 600 4.69 -18.51 67.11
C LEU A 600 3.39 -19.03 66.48
N SER A 601 2.83 -18.33 65.50
CA SER A 601 1.61 -18.76 64.80
C SER A 601 1.84 -19.96 63.88
N LYS A 602 3.04 -20.12 63.29
CA LYS A 602 3.37 -21.29 62.45
C LYS A 602 3.61 -22.58 63.25
N ALA A 603 3.95 -22.47 64.54
CA ALA A 603 4.15 -23.61 65.44
C ALA A 603 2.82 -24.18 65.98
N GLN A 604 1.73 -23.41 65.95
CA GLN A 604 0.38 -23.87 66.27
C GLN A 604 -0.41 -24.01 64.97
N GLY A 605 -0.40 -25.21 64.39
CA GLY A 605 -1.06 -25.51 63.12
C GLY A 605 -2.54 -25.14 63.11
N THR A 606 -2.87 -23.99 62.53
CA THR A 606 -4.18 -23.64 61.99
C THR A 606 -3.97 -22.75 60.77
N GLY A 607 -4.43 -23.22 59.62
CA GLY A 607 -4.29 -22.53 58.35
C GLY A 607 -5.08 -21.23 58.32
N SER A 608 -4.40 -20.15 57.95
CA SER A 608 -5.05 -18.99 57.34
C SER A 608 -4.27 -18.65 56.07
N THR A 609 -4.95 -18.82 54.94
CA THR A 609 -4.53 -18.30 53.65
C THR A 609 -4.38 -16.77 53.73
N PRO A 610 -3.40 -16.15 53.04
CA PRO A 610 -3.33 -14.68 52.97
C PRO A 610 -4.63 -14.12 52.38
N PRO A 611 -5.04 -12.89 52.75
CA PRO A 611 -6.20 -12.26 52.15
C PRO A 611 -5.97 -12.09 50.64
N PRO A 612 -7.01 -12.19 49.80
CA PRO A 612 -6.86 -11.90 48.38
C PRO A 612 -6.47 -10.43 48.21
N THR A 613 -5.56 -10.18 47.27
CA THR A 613 -5.29 -8.85 46.72
C THR A 613 -6.62 -8.19 46.34
N PRO A 614 -6.86 -6.90 46.67
CA PRO A 614 -8.12 -6.27 46.27
C PRO A 614 -8.14 -6.10 44.76
N THR A 615 -8.85 -6.97 44.06
CA THR A 615 -9.28 -6.76 42.69
C THR A 615 -10.45 -5.78 42.74
N SER A 616 -10.26 -4.57 42.23
CA SER A 616 -11.30 -3.57 42.04
C SER A 616 -12.20 -3.98 40.87
N SER A 617 -13.05 -5.00 41.04
CA SER A 617 -14.12 -5.27 40.09
C SER A 617 -15.33 -4.42 40.41
N LEU A 618 -15.30 -3.16 39.97
CA LEU A 618 -16.50 -2.36 39.69
C LEU A 618 -16.68 -2.22 38.17
N THR A 619 -16.63 -3.34 37.45
CA THR A 619 -17.27 -3.42 36.14
C THR A 619 -18.75 -3.69 36.37
N LYS A 620 -19.61 -2.76 35.93
CA LYS A 620 -21.03 -3.06 35.69
C LYS A 620 -21.08 -4.41 34.98
N GLN A 621 -21.78 -5.40 35.57
CA GLN A 621 -21.97 -6.70 34.95
C GLN A 621 -22.61 -6.50 33.57
N ARG A 622 -21.80 -6.57 32.53
CA ARG A 622 -22.24 -6.65 31.14
C ARG A 622 -22.67 -8.09 30.92
N LEU A 623 -23.89 -8.29 30.45
CA LEU A 623 -24.40 -9.62 30.10
C LEU A 623 -23.52 -10.22 28.99
N PRO A 624 -23.24 -11.54 29.02
CA PRO A 624 -22.42 -12.19 27.99
C PRO A 624 -23.08 -12.03 26.62
N GLY A 625 -22.37 -11.40 25.67
CA GLY A 625 -22.81 -11.22 24.28
C GLY A 625 -22.92 -9.76 23.77
N GLN A 626 -22.76 -8.75 24.62
CA GLN A 626 -22.71 -7.34 24.15
C GLN A 626 -21.28 -6.93 23.79
N LYS A 627 -21.03 -6.70 22.49
CA LYS A 627 -19.81 -6.05 22.00
C LYS A 627 -19.68 -4.63 22.59
N ALA A 628 -18.46 -4.20 22.91
CA ALA A 628 -18.23 -2.90 23.53
C ALA A 628 -18.62 -1.72 22.60
N PHE A 629 -19.09 -0.62 23.21
CA PHE A 629 -19.37 0.68 22.57
C PHE A 629 -20.53 0.72 21.56
N LYS A 630 -21.43 -0.27 21.55
CA LYS A 630 -22.57 -0.28 20.62
C LYS A 630 -23.81 0.37 21.23
N ARG A 631 -24.48 1.24 20.45
CA ARG A 631 -25.79 1.82 20.81
C ARG A 631 -26.77 0.71 21.17
N SER A 632 -27.33 0.75 22.38
CA SER A 632 -28.36 -0.19 22.81
C SER A 632 -29.66 0.09 22.04
N LEU A 633 -30.21 -0.92 21.35
CA LEU A 633 -31.59 -0.86 20.86
C LEU A 633 -32.53 -0.77 22.08
N ARG A 634 -32.92 0.44 22.46
CA ARG A 634 -34.02 0.66 23.42
C ARG A 634 -35.34 0.42 22.70
N SER A 635 -36.02 -0.66 23.05
CA SER A 635 -37.44 -0.86 22.74
C SER A 635 -38.26 0.28 23.36
N SER A 636 -38.92 1.06 22.52
CA SER A 636 -40.08 1.85 22.91
C SER A 636 -41.24 0.91 23.24
N ASP A 637 -41.70 0.91 24.49
CA ASP A 637 -43.09 1.21 24.85
C ASP A 637 -43.31 0.93 26.33
N GLY A 638 -43.76 1.95 27.04
CA GLY A 638 -44.14 1.85 28.45
C GLY A 638 -45.56 1.33 28.59
N PHE A 639 -45.79 0.50 29.59
CA PHE A 639 -46.98 0.58 30.45
C PHE A 639 -46.65 -0.09 31.79
N SER A 640 -47.00 0.62 32.86
CA SER A 640 -47.06 0.10 34.22
C SER A 640 -48.18 -0.93 34.33
N GLU A 641 -47.97 -1.98 35.13
CA GLU A 641 -48.90 -2.35 36.22
C GLU A 641 -48.33 -3.47 37.09
N THR A 642 -48.93 -3.58 38.26
CA THR A 642 -48.38 -4.07 39.51
C THR A 642 -48.66 -5.56 39.78
N SER A 643 -47.89 -6.09 40.74
CA SER A 643 -48.27 -7.03 41.80
C SER A 643 -48.14 -8.56 41.61
N SER A 644 -47.34 -9.10 42.55
CA SER A 644 -47.57 -10.24 43.45
C SER A 644 -47.19 -11.69 43.09
N VAL A 645 -46.08 -12.11 43.73
CA VAL A 645 -45.87 -13.27 44.64
C VAL A 645 -46.37 -14.66 44.21
N SER A 646 -45.44 -15.62 44.02
CA SER A 646 -45.16 -16.72 45.00
C SER A 646 -44.15 -17.74 44.49
N HIS A 647 -43.22 -18.14 45.38
CA HIS A 647 -42.25 -19.24 45.28
C HIS A 647 -42.90 -20.64 45.21
N CYS A 648 -42.24 -21.61 44.55
CA CYS A 648 -41.58 -22.78 45.17
C CYS A 648 -41.16 -23.86 44.13
N ASP A 649 -39.88 -24.24 44.22
CA ASP A 649 -39.32 -25.61 44.33
C ASP A 649 -39.58 -26.69 43.25
N ASP A 650 -38.49 -26.98 42.53
CA ASP A 650 -37.69 -28.23 42.57
C ASP A 650 -38.22 -29.61 42.10
N LEU A 651 -37.32 -30.29 41.36
CA LEU A 651 -37.06 -31.74 41.19
C LEU A 651 -37.56 -32.51 39.95
N ASP A 652 -36.56 -32.83 39.10
CA ASP A 652 -36.18 -34.16 38.54
C ASP A 652 -37.22 -35.28 38.35
N LYS A 653 -37.33 -35.81 37.11
CA LYS A 653 -36.83 -37.16 36.72
C LYS A 653 -37.21 -37.61 35.29
N LEU A 654 -36.31 -38.44 34.75
CA LEU A 654 -36.41 -39.31 33.58
C LEU A 654 -37.69 -40.17 33.52
N ASP A 655 -38.19 -40.46 32.31
CA ASP A 655 -38.04 -41.75 31.58
C ASP A 655 -39.22 -42.10 30.63
N GLN A 656 -38.86 -42.61 29.46
CA GLN A 656 -39.52 -43.70 28.69
C GLN A 656 -40.90 -43.50 27.98
N ARG A 657 -40.87 -43.77 26.65
CA ARG A 657 -41.99 -44.20 25.76
C ARG A 657 -42.50 -45.62 26.13
N PRO A 658 -43.44 -46.32 25.41
CA PRO A 658 -44.35 -46.06 24.26
C PRO A 658 -45.83 -46.53 24.61
N PRO A 659 -46.79 -46.99 23.74
CA PRO A 659 -46.79 -47.30 22.28
C PRO A 659 -48.06 -47.06 21.39
N ASN A 660 -47.83 -47.23 20.08
CA ASN A 660 -48.64 -47.82 18.97
C ASN A 660 -49.97 -47.21 18.46
N LEU A 661 -50.02 -46.95 17.14
CA LEU A 661 -50.95 -47.55 16.15
C LEU A 661 -50.56 -47.18 14.68
N SER A 662 -50.48 -48.20 13.80
CA SER A 662 -50.22 -48.19 12.34
C SER A 662 -51.56 -48.35 11.55
N PRO A 663 -51.69 -48.61 10.20
CA PRO A 663 -50.69 -48.96 9.16
C PRO A 663 -50.92 -48.44 7.69
N GLY A 664 -50.00 -48.81 6.77
CA GLY A 664 -50.22 -48.99 5.31
C GLY A 664 -49.01 -48.62 4.41
N GLN A 665 -48.04 -49.53 4.17
CA GLN A 665 -47.79 -50.31 2.90
C GLN A 665 -47.16 -49.47 1.75
N GLU A 666 -46.05 -49.80 1.06
CA GLU A 666 -45.48 -51.08 0.59
C GLU A 666 -43.95 -51.01 0.29
N GLN A 667 -43.23 -52.10 0.67
CA GLN A 667 -42.09 -52.85 0.06
C GLN A 667 -41.22 -52.16 -1.02
N GLY A 668 -39.86 -52.09 -1.00
CA GLY A 668 -38.77 -53.03 -0.64
C GLY A 668 -37.91 -53.32 -1.92
N PRO A 669 -36.71 -53.95 -1.90
CA PRO A 669 -35.67 -54.04 -0.86
C PRO A 669 -34.19 -53.82 -1.36
N LEU A 670 -33.31 -53.41 -0.42
CA LEU A 670 -31.97 -53.98 -0.05
C LEU A 670 -30.82 -53.99 -1.11
N GLU A 671 -29.53 -53.79 -0.81
CA GLU A 671 -28.75 -53.72 0.44
C GLU A 671 -27.29 -53.27 0.17
N MET A 672 -26.69 -52.56 1.15
CA MET A 672 -25.36 -52.72 1.80
C MET A 672 -24.10 -53.09 0.97
N GLU A 673 -22.86 -52.67 1.29
CA GLU A 673 -22.24 -51.85 2.34
C GLU A 673 -20.78 -51.55 1.93
N ARG A 674 -20.22 -50.46 2.47
CA ARG A 674 -18.86 -50.24 3.07
C ARG A 674 -17.68 -51.20 2.72
N ALA A 675 -16.41 -50.82 2.82
CA ALA A 675 -15.62 -49.60 3.01
C ALA A 675 -14.14 -50.08 3.07
N GLU A 676 -13.21 -49.13 2.89
CA GLU A 676 -11.77 -49.17 3.25
C GLU A 676 -10.87 -50.17 2.49
N GLU A 677 -9.55 -50.01 2.33
CA GLU A 677 -8.53 -48.95 2.27
C GLU A 677 -7.18 -49.73 2.26
N GLN A 678 -6.13 -49.17 1.64
CA GLN A 678 -4.69 -49.45 1.86
C GLN A 678 -3.91 -50.44 0.96
N LYS A 679 -2.85 -49.82 0.35
CA LYS A 679 -1.44 -50.27 0.23
C LYS A 679 -1.13 -51.48 -0.66
N GLU A 680 0.00 -51.62 -1.38
CA GLU A 680 1.19 -50.84 -1.75
C GLU A 680 2.05 -51.82 -2.61
N VAL A 681 3.00 -51.32 -3.43
CA VAL A 681 4.26 -51.99 -3.85
C VAL A 681 4.36 -52.87 -5.15
N MET A 682 5.35 -52.48 -5.99
CA MET A 682 6.20 -53.23 -6.97
C MET A 682 5.55 -53.79 -8.27
N GLN A 683 6.21 -53.88 -9.43
CA GLN A 683 7.64 -53.85 -9.78
C GLN A 683 7.82 -53.60 -11.29
N ALA A 684 8.99 -53.07 -11.64
CA ALA A 684 9.54 -52.94 -13.00
C ALA A 684 9.80 -54.27 -13.71
N LYS A 685 9.76 -54.28 -15.06
CA LYS A 685 10.92 -54.52 -15.96
C LYS A 685 10.51 -54.83 -17.41
N THR A 686 11.38 -54.35 -18.33
CA THR A 686 11.79 -54.94 -19.62
C THR A 686 10.73 -55.01 -20.75
N ASP A 687 10.97 -54.66 -22.02
CA ASP A 687 12.11 -55.03 -22.86
C ASP A 687 12.36 -54.04 -24.02
N THR A 688 13.59 -54.15 -24.52
CA THR A 688 14.25 -53.43 -25.62
C THR A 688 14.18 -54.23 -26.94
N GLU A 689 14.29 -53.49 -28.05
CA GLU A 689 14.78 -53.90 -29.39
C GLU A 689 13.92 -54.80 -30.31
N THR A 690 13.62 -54.33 -31.52
CA THR A 690 14.33 -54.76 -32.75
C THR A 690 13.89 -54.02 -34.02
N ILE A 691 14.85 -53.96 -34.95
CA ILE A 691 14.94 -53.25 -36.23
C ILE A 691 14.37 -54.09 -37.38
N HIS A 692 13.74 -53.47 -38.39
CA HIS A 692 13.99 -53.83 -39.81
C HIS A 692 13.57 -52.74 -40.83
N SER A 693 14.54 -52.47 -41.71
CA SER A 693 14.58 -51.83 -43.04
C SER A 693 13.39 -52.06 -43.99
N ASP A 694 13.07 -51.11 -44.89
CA ASP A 694 13.60 -51.04 -46.28
C ASP A 694 12.85 -50.06 -47.23
N LYS A 695 13.60 -49.59 -48.25
CA LYS A 695 13.20 -49.13 -49.63
C LYS A 695 12.89 -47.65 -49.98
N LEU A 696 13.80 -47.11 -50.81
CA LEU A 696 13.69 -46.08 -51.88
C LEU A 696 13.49 -46.80 -53.27
N PRO A 697 13.42 -46.14 -54.44
CA PRO A 697 12.75 -44.89 -54.93
C PRO A 697 11.92 -45.21 -56.23
N PRO A 698 11.62 -44.32 -57.24
CA PRO A 698 12.58 -43.57 -58.09
C PRO A 698 12.15 -42.16 -58.63
N ASP A 699 13.14 -41.52 -59.26
CA ASP A 699 13.19 -40.23 -60.00
C ASP A 699 12.51 -40.18 -61.39
N CYS A 700 12.19 -38.96 -61.86
CA CYS A 700 12.20 -38.49 -63.27
C CYS A 700 11.87 -36.96 -63.31
N THR A 701 12.42 -36.04 -64.13
CA THR A 701 13.46 -36.00 -65.17
C THR A 701 13.71 -34.52 -65.62
N LYS A 702 14.98 -34.19 -66.00
CA LYS A 702 15.46 -33.36 -67.16
C LYS A 702 15.17 -31.83 -67.24
N ALA A 703 16.01 -30.94 -67.82
CA ALA A 703 17.35 -31.00 -68.47
C ALA A 703 17.91 -29.56 -68.72
N GLU A 704 19.25 -29.50 -68.85
CA GLU A 704 20.17 -28.69 -69.72
C GLU A 704 19.97 -27.17 -69.96
N ASP A 705 21.04 -26.36 -69.76
CA ASP A 705 21.97 -25.99 -70.86
C ASP A 705 23.29 -25.29 -70.44
N GLN A 706 24.27 -25.38 -71.33
CA GLN A 706 25.73 -25.12 -71.24
C GLN A 706 26.15 -23.63 -71.27
N ALA A 707 27.16 -23.22 -70.47
CA ALA A 707 28.58 -22.96 -70.80
C ALA A 707 28.92 -21.83 -71.81
N SER A 708 29.73 -20.86 -71.36
CA SER A 708 30.90 -20.34 -72.12
C SER A 708 31.83 -19.52 -71.22
N GLN A 709 33.11 -19.91 -71.28
CA GLN A 709 34.27 -19.35 -70.59
C GLN A 709 34.77 -18.06 -71.27
N ARG A 710 35.24 -17.10 -70.48
CA ARG A 710 36.64 -16.65 -70.48
C ARG A 710 36.99 -15.96 -69.16
#